data_AF-G2T4P5-F1
#
_entry.id   AF-G2T4P5-F1
#
_cell.length_a   1.000
_cell.length_b   1.000
_cell.length_c   1.000
_cell.angle_alpha   90.00
_cell.angle_beta   90.00
_cell.angle_gamma   90.00
#
_symmetry.space_group_name_H-M   'P 1'
#
loop_
_entity.id
_entity.type
_entity.pdbx_description
1 polymer ?
#
loop_
_entity_poly.entity_id
_entity_poly.type
_entity_poly.pdbx_seq_one_letter_code
_entity_poly.pdbx_strand_id
1 'polypeptide(L)'
;MKAKHRTKRIQRYRKMLGIIVLMLTITLIGVVVSATVLYKRKNACKTPDTILVEYMMHIPKQEYEEMYAMIDLESSGYISKEDFLKRNSTIYEGIEMQNMSIKNVEYVEEDKKVTYLTSFDTVAGTISFENEAFFINGEEGYKLVWDDSMIFPNLTSADKVRVSTTQAERGEILDRNGRVLAGKGTASSVGIVPGKLENREEAIAQIAGLLEITTEAIEKNLSAKWVKDDSFVPIKTIPRVEEIELMSISPEEEVLKEKERHDKLLEIPGVMISDVEVREYPLGEAAAHLVGYVQSVTAEDLEEHAGEGYTANSVIGRSGMEGLFEKELKGQNGCRIYIVNSEDKEKEELACILVQHGQDIRLTIDTDLQVSLYEQFKEDKSCSVAINHYTGEVLALVSTPAYDNNDFIMGLSSEQWTVLNEDENKPMYNRFRQVWCPGSTFKPIIAAIGLQSGAIDPMEDYGNVGLSWQKDASWGSYHVTTLHAYEPVILENALIYSDNIYFAKAALKIGSDELENSLIRLGFNEELPFEIKMAESQYSNTEGIETEIQLADSGYGQGQILVNPLHMACIYSAFCNEGNVIKPYLVYQNEAEVEYWIPGAFSNETASRVLEGTKKVVNDSNGTGYAAHRDDILLAGKTGTAEIKASKDDTSGTELGWFAIFTAEDTECPILIISMVEDVKGRGGSGYVVKKDSLVLEEWFSSH
;
A
#
# COMPACT_ATOMS: atom_id res chain seq x y z
N MET A 1 73.89 -67.92 -35.33
CA MET A 1 73.04 -68.39 -34.21
C MET A 1 72.57 -67.18 -33.40
N LYS A 2 71.33 -66.68 -33.61
CA LYS A 2 70.57 -65.70 -32.78
C LYS A 2 69.41 -65.00 -33.53
N ALA A 3 69.22 -65.23 -34.83
CA ALA A 3 68.09 -64.65 -35.60
C ALA A 3 66.83 -65.53 -35.68
N LYS A 4 66.96 -66.87 -35.57
CA LYS A 4 65.82 -67.82 -35.73
C LYS A 4 64.90 -67.96 -34.49
N HIS A 5 65.29 -67.45 -33.32
CA HIS A 5 64.47 -67.52 -32.10
C HIS A 5 63.56 -66.31 -31.86
N ARG A 6 63.79 -65.16 -32.54
CA ARG A 6 62.93 -63.97 -32.39
C ARG A 6 61.63 -64.08 -33.19
N THR A 7 61.64 -64.72 -34.36
CA THR A 7 60.48 -64.78 -35.27
C THR A 7 59.37 -65.71 -34.78
N LYS A 8 59.69 -66.83 -34.11
CA LYS A 8 58.68 -67.74 -33.54
C LYS A 8 57.97 -67.16 -32.31
N ARG A 9 58.59 -66.23 -31.58
CA ARG A 9 58.02 -65.62 -30.36
C ARG A 9 56.97 -64.56 -30.69
N ILE A 10 57.20 -63.77 -31.74
CA ILE A 10 56.27 -62.72 -32.22
C ILE A 10 55.00 -63.32 -32.85
N GLN A 11 55.13 -64.45 -33.55
CA GLN A 11 53.99 -65.11 -34.19
C GLN A 11 53.06 -65.81 -33.17
N ARG A 12 53.62 -66.34 -32.07
CA ARG A 12 52.82 -66.85 -30.93
C ARG A 12 52.14 -65.73 -30.15
N TYR A 13 52.80 -64.59 -29.96
CA TYR A 13 52.20 -63.43 -29.31
C TYR A 13 51.03 -62.84 -30.12
N ARG A 14 51.15 -62.75 -31.45
CA ARG A 14 50.04 -62.30 -32.32
C ARG A 14 48.84 -63.25 -32.30
N LYS A 15 49.07 -64.57 -32.26
CA LYS A 15 47.97 -65.55 -32.10
C LYS A 15 47.33 -65.51 -30.72
N MET A 16 48.11 -65.38 -29.65
CA MET A 16 47.61 -65.20 -28.28
C MET A 16 46.81 -63.90 -28.13
N LEU A 17 47.32 -62.79 -28.68
CA LEU A 17 46.63 -61.50 -28.64
C LEU A 17 45.32 -61.54 -29.44
N GLY A 18 45.30 -62.21 -30.61
CA GLY A 18 44.08 -62.42 -31.38
C GLY A 18 43.03 -63.25 -30.63
N ILE A 19 43.44 -64.28 -29.89
CA ILE A 19 42.54 -65.11 -29.07
C ILE A 19 42.02 -64.31 -27.86
N ILE A 20 42.85 -63.48 -27.23
CA ILE A 20 42.44 -62.64 -26.09
C ILE A 20 41.45 -61.55 -26.54
N VAL A 21 41.69 -60.92 -27.69
CA VAL A 21 40.76 -59.92 -28.27
C VAL A 21 39.45 -60.58 -28.68
N LEU A 22 39.49 -61.79 -29.25
CA LEU A 22 38.28 -62.55 -29.57
C LEU A 22 37.50 -62.94 -28.30
N MET A 23 38.18 -63.36 -27.24
CA MET A 23 37.51 -63.64 -25.97
C MET A 23 36.91 -62.38 -25.36
N LEU A 24 37.65 -61.26 -25.30
CA LEU A 24 37.14 -60.00 -24.76
C LEU A 24 35.94 -59.45 -25.54
N THR A 25 35.93 -59.61 -26.86
CA THR A 25 34.78 -59.21 -27.70
C THR A 25 33.58 -60.11 -27.47
N ILE A 26 33.77 -61.44 -27.33
CA ILE A 26 32.69 -62.36 -26.99
C ILE A 26 32.15 -62.08 -25.58
N THR A 27 33.00 -61.78 -24.60
CA THR A 27 32.54 -61.41 -23.25
C THR A 27 31.80 -60.09 -23.25
N LEU A 28 32.26 -59.09 -24.02
CA LEU A 28 31.58 -57.80 -24.14
C LEU A 28 30.21 -57.96 -24.82
N ILE A 29 30.11 -58.75 -25.89
CA ILE A 29 28.84 -59.09 -26.53
C ILE A 29 27.94 -59.84 -25.53
N GLY A 30 28.48 -60.80 -24.77
CA GLY A 30 27.75 -61.52 -23.74
C GLY A 30 27.21 -60.63 -22.63
N VAL A 31 27.99 -59.63 -22.17
CA VAL A 31 27.57 -58.63 -21.17
C VAL A 31 26.51 -57.70 -21.73
N VAL A 32 26.64 -57.24 -22.98
CA VAL A 32 25.63 -56.39 -23.63
C VAL A 32 24.33 -57.16 -23.84
N VAL A 33 24.39 -58.41 -24.30
CA VAL A 33 23.23 -59.30 -24.48
C VAL A 33 22.58 -59.63 -23.13
N SER A 34 23.35 -59.93 -22.10
CA SER A 34 22.79 -60.21 -20.76
C SER A 34 22.21 -58.95 -20.11
N ALA A 35 22.80 -57.77 -20.30
CA ALA A 35 22.22 -56.51 -19.86
C ALA A 35 20.92 -56.18 -20.61
N THR A 36 20.85 -56.41 -21.92
CA THR A 36 19.59 -56.25 -22.69
C THR A 36 18.55 -57.29 -22.30
N VAL A 37 18.94 -58.54 -22.04
CA VAL A 37 18.02 -59.59 -21.57
C VAL A 37 17.52 -59.29 -20.15
N LEU A 38 18.37 -58.79 -19.24
CA LEU A 38 17.97 -58.38 -17.89
C LEU A 38 17.08 -57.13 -17.91
N TYR A 39 17.38 -56.16 -18.78
CA TYR A 39 16.54 -54.99 -19.03
C TYR A 39 15.18 -55.39 -19.59
N LYS A 40 15.15 -56.27 -20.61
CA LYS A 40 13.90 -56.83 -21.15
C LYS A 40 13.12 -57.65 -20.12
N ARG A 41 13.79 -58.43 -19.26
CA ARG A 41 13.13 -59.18 -18.17
C ARG A 41 12.54 -58.29 -17.08
N LYS A 42 13.17 -57.13 -16.81
CA LYS A 42 12.68 -56.17 -15.82
C LYS A 42 11.43 -55.44 -16.31
N ASN A 43 11.35 -55.14 -17.61
CA ASN A 43 10.16 -54.55 -18.24
C ASN A 43 9.03 -55.57 -18.46
N ALA A 44 9.34 -56.84 -18.76
CA ALA A 44 8.35 -57.90 -18.93
C ALA A 44 7.63 -58.34 -17.61
N CYS A 45 7.99 -57.77 -16.45
CA CYS A 45 7.48 -58.16 -15.14
C CYS A 45 6.62 -57.08 -14.46
N LYS A 46 6.41 -55.92 -15.09
CA LYS A 46 5.56 -54.85 -14.53
C LYS A 46 4.09 -55.15 -14.83
N THR A 47 3.25 -55.06 -13.81
CA THR A 47 1.79 -55.21 -13.95
C THR A 47 1.18 -53.89 -14.46
N PRO A 48 0.03 -53.92 -15.16
CA PRO A 48 -0.60 -52.72 -15.72
C PRO A 48 -0.80 -51.58 -14.72
N ASP A 49 -1.18 -51.89 -13.48
CA ASP A 49 -1.31 -50.94 -12.38
C ASP A 49 0.02 -50.21 -12.08
N THR A 50 1.13 -50.94 -12.01
CA THR A 50 2.45 -50.33 -11.80
C THR A 50 2.91 -49.47 -12.98
N ILE A 51 2.58 -49.86 -14.22
CA ILE A 51 2.91 -49.11 -15.42
C ILE A 51 2.10 -47.80 -15.46
N LEU A 52 0.82 -47.84 -15.09
CA LEU A 52 -0.01 -46.63 -15.03
C LEU A 52 0.54 -45.64 -14.00
N VAL A 53 0.88 -46.10 -12.80
CA VAL A 53 1.44 -45.21 -11.76
C VAL A 53 2.74 -44.58 -12.24
N GLU A 54 3.63 -45.36 -12.86
CA GLU A 54 4.87 -44.82 -13.45
C GLU A 54 4.59 -43.79 -14.54
N TYR A 55 3.64 -44.06 -15.45
CA TYR A 55 3.20 -43.13 -16.49
C TYR A 55 2.71 -41.80 -15.90
N MET A 56 1.81 -41.85 -14.93
CA MET A 56 1.25 -40.65 -14.30
C MET A 56 2.29 -39.85 -13.52
N MET A 57 3.30 -40.51 -12.93
CA MET A 57 4.38 -39.86 -12.18
C MET A 57 5.40 -39.11 -13.07
N HIS A 58 5.34 -39.28 -14.39
CA HIS A 58 6.11 -38.46 -15.33
C HIS A 58 5.47 -37.07 -15.55
N ILE A 59 4.16 -36.92 -15.33
CA ILE A 59 3.43 -35.65 -15.57
C ILE A 59 3.95 -34.53 -14.65
N PRO A 60 4.06 -34.69 -13.31
CA PRO A 60 4.57 -33.63 -12.44
C PRO A 60 6.02 -33.24 -12.71
N LYS A 61 6.77 -34.11 -13.42
CA LYS A 61 8.17 -33.88 -13.81
C LYS A 61 8.30 -33.32 -15.23
N GLN A 62 7.19 -33.14 -15.95
CA GLN A 62 7.14 -32.70 -17.34
C GLN A 62 7.91 -33.65 -18.30
N GLU A 63 7.98 -34.94 -17.96
CA GLU A 63 8.73 -35.96 -18.72
C GLU A 63 7.84 -36.60 -19.82
N TYR A 64 7.22 -35.78 -20.67
CA TYR A 64 6.24 -36.26 -21.68
C TYR A 64 6.86 -37.19 -22.75
N GLU A 65 8.16 -37.10 -22.99
CA GLU A 65 8.86 -38.03 -23.88
C GLU A 65 8.90 -39.46 -23.33
N GLU A 66 9.09 -39.59 -22.02
CA GLU A 66 9.09 -40.88 -21.33
C GLU A 66 7.67 -41.46 -21.33
N MET A 67 6.66 -40.61 -21.11
CA MET A 67 5.25 -41.01 -21.25
C MET A 67 4.96 -41.59 -22.64
N TYR A 68 5.40 -40.92 -23.71
CA TYR A 68 5.20 -41.40 -25.09
C TYR A 68 5.95 -42.72 -25.36
N ALA A 69 7.09 -42.97 -24.72
CA ALA A 69 7.81 -44.25 -24.87
C ALA A 69 7.06 -45.45 -24.25
N MET A 70 6.11 -45.20 -23.34
CA MET A 70 5.34 -46.23 -22.63
C MET A 70 4.06 -46.67 -23.36
N ILE A 71 3.64 -45.94 -24.40
CA ILE A 71 2.39 -46.22 -25.11
C ILE A 71 2.58 -47.20 -26.28
N ASP A 72 1.49 -47.87 -26.67
CA ASP A 72 1.41 -48.61 -27.92
C ASP A 72 0.89 -47.73 -29.06
N LEU A 73 1.73 -47.45 -30.06
CA LEU A 73 1.39 -46.49 -31.13
C LEU A 73 0.25 -46.96 -32.04
N GLU A 74 0.17 -48.25 -32.35
CA GLU A 74 -0.86 -48.78 -33.24
C GLU A 74 -2.23 -48.69 -32.58
N SER A 75 -2.32 -49.12 -31.32
CA SER A 75 -3.58 -49.09 -30.56
C SER A 75 -3.98 -47.68 -30.14
N SER A 76 -3.01 -46.75 -30.03
CA SER A 76 -3.25 -45.33 -29.72
C SER A 76 -3.50 -44.47 -30.96
N GLY A 77 -3.89 -45.07 -32.10
CA GLY A 77 -4.31 -44.34 -33.30
C GLY A 77 -3.18 -43.65 -34.07
N TYR A 78 -1.92 -44.05 -33.89
CA TYR A 78 -0.74 -43.46 -34.53
C TYR A 78 -0.55 -41.96 -34.28
N ILE A 79 -0.88 -41.46 -33.07
CA ILE A 79 -0.55 -40.10 -32.68
C ILE A 79 0.96 -39.82 -32.85
N SER A 80 1.30 -38.67 -33.42
CA SER A 80 2.70 -38.28 -33.58
C SER A 80 3.31 -37.90 -32.23
N LYS A 81 4.63 -38.12 -32.06
CA LYS A 81 5.35 -37.70 -30.85
C LYS A 81 5.15 -36.20 -30.59
N GLU A 82 5.23 -35.38 -31.63
CA GLU A 82 5.09 -33.92 -31.52
C GLU A 82 3.69 -33.52 -31.01
N ASP A 83 2.63 -34.10 -31.58
CA ASP A 83 1.25 -33.80 -31.17
C ASP A 83 0.97 -34.27 -29.74
N PHE A 84 1.45 -35.46 -29.37
CA PHE A 84 1.31 -35.97 -28.00
C PHE A 84 1.99 -35.07 -26.97
N LEU A 85 3.25 -34.73 -27.20
CA LEU A 85 4.03 -33.85 -26.31
C LEU A 85 3.33 -32.51 -26.16
N LYS A 86 2.95 -31.89 -27.28
CA LYS A 86 2.28 -30.59 -27.31
C LYS A 86 0.94 -30.63 -26.61
N ARG A 87 0.13 -31.67 -26.84
CA ARG A 87 -1.19 -31.83 -26.24
C ARG A 87 -1.12 -31.92 -24.72
N ASN A 88 -0.23 -32.77 -24.20
CA ASN A 88 -0.09 -32.96 -22.75
C ASN A 88 0.53 -31.74 -22.07
N SER A 89 1.63 -31.20 -22.61
CA SER A 89 2.28 -29.99 -22.06
C SER A 89 1.33 -28.80 -22.03
N THR A 90 0.66 -28.49 -23.15
CA THR A 90 -0.26 -27.34 -23.22
C THR A 90 -1.40 -27.45 -22.21
N ILE A 91 -1.91 -28.65 -21.94
CA ILE A 91 -3.01 -28.83 -20.98
C ILE A 91 -2.49 -28.78 -19.54
N TYR A 92 -1.55 -29.65 -19.16
CA TYR A 92 -1.11 -29.75 -17.75
C TYR A 92 -0.38 -28.50 -17.27
N GLU A 93 0.43 -27.87 -18.12
CA GLU A 93 1.08 -26.60 -17.78
C GLU A 93 0.09 -25.43 -17.88
N GLY A 94 -0.84 -25.46 -18.85
CA GLY A 94 -1.85 -24.42 -19.02
C GLY A 94 -2.84 -24.31 -17.86
N ILE A 95 -3.11 -25.40 -17.14
CA ILE A 95 -3.90 -25.41 -15.89
C ILE A 95 -3.03 -25.24 -14.62
N GLU A 96 -1.72 -25.07 -14.79
CA GLU A 96 -0.69 -25.04 -13.74
C GLU A 96 -0.84 -26.18 -12.73
N MET A 97 -0.90 -27.41 -13.24
CA MET A 97 -1.12 -28.59 -12.42
C MET A 97 0.00 -28.80 -11.39
N GLN A 98 -0.38 -29.05 -10.14
CA GLN A 98 0.53 -29.38 -9.04
C GLN A 98 -0.02 -30.52 -8.15
N ASN A 99 0.85 -31.08 -7.30
CA ASN A 99 0.46 -32.05 -6.26
C ASN A 99 -0.35 -33.27 -6.74
N MET A 100 -0.03 -33.79 -7.93
CA MET A 100 -0.75 -34.95 -8.47
C MET A 100 -0.65 -36.19 -7.57
N SER A 101 -1.80 -36.81 -7.33
CA SER A 101 -1.98 -38.02 -6.56
C SER A 101 -2.84 -39.01 -7.34
N ILE A 102 -2.39 -40.26 -7.41
CA ILE A 102 -3.12 -41.38 -7.99
C ILE A 102 -3.43 -42.38 -6.88
N LYS A 103 -4.71 -42.71 -6.69
CA LYS A 103 -5.21 -43.62 -5.65
C LYS A 103 -6.13 -44.68 -6.26
N ASN A 104 -6.47 -45.70 -5.48
CA ASN A 104 -7.42 -46.75 -5.84
C ASN A 104 -7.11 -47.42 -7.19
N VAL A 105 -5.82 -47.69 -7.44
CA VAL A 105 -5.35 -48.28 -8.69
C VAL A 105 -5.63 -49.78 -8.69
N GLU A 106 -6.55 -50.21 -9.54
CA GLU A 106 -6.99 -51.61 -9.62
C GLU A 106 -6.96 -52.11 -11.06
N TYR A 107 -6.29 -53.23 -11.30
CA TYR A 107 -6.25 -53.87 -12.62
C TYR A 107 -7.39 -54.88 -12.77
N VAL A 108 -8.20 -54.69 -13.80
CA VAL A 108 -9.29 -55.59 -14.20
C VAL A 108 -8.85 -56.38 -15.42
N GLU A 109 -8.45 -57.64 -15.20
CA GLU A 109 -7.86 -58.50 -16.23
C GLU A 109 -8.83 -58.84 -17.38
N GLU A 110 -10.13 -59.00 -17.08
CA GLU A 110 -11.17 -59.34 -18.08
C GLU A 110 -11.30 -58.26 -19.17
N ASP A 111 -11.24 -57.00 -18.76
CA ASP A 111 -11.37 -55.82 -19.64
C ASP A 111 -10.01 -55.26 -20.07
N LYS A 112 -8.91 -55.82 -19.56
CA LYS A 112 -7.53 -55.33 -19.74
C LYS A 112 -7.40 -53.83 -19.44
N LYS A 113 -8.05 -53.37 -18.37
CA LYS A 113 -8.05 -51.97 -17.98
C LYS A 113 -7.62 -51.79 -16.54
N VAL A 114 -7.07 -50.63 -16.23
CA VAL A 114 -6.78 -50.18 -14.87
C VAL A 114 -7.74 -49.05 -14.55
N THR A 115 -8.50 -49.18 -13.46
CA THR A 115 -9.31 -48.09 -12.89
C THR A 115 -8.52 -47.39 -11.80
N TYR A 116 -8.64 -46.08 -11.71
CA TYR A 116 -7.86 -45.25 -10.78
C TYR A 116 -8.57 -43.94 -10.47
N LEU A 117 -8.27 -43.37 -9.31
CA LEU A 117 -8.69 -42.03 -8.91
C LEU A 117 -7.50 -41.08 -9.06
N THR A 118 -7.68 -40.04 -9.88
CA THR A 118 -6.70 -38.96 -10.03
C THR A 118 -7.16 -37.75 -9.24
N SER A 119 -6.23 -37.08 -8.58
CA SER A 119 -6.44 -35.78 -7.94
C SER A 119 -5.21 -34.91 -8.09
N PHE A 120 -5.38 -33.63 -8.38
CA PHE A 120 -4.30 -32.65 -8.43
C PHE A 120 -4.85 -31.24 -8.21
N ASP A 121 -3.96 -30.33 -7.81
CA ASP A 121 -4.29 -28.91 -7.66
C ASP A 121 -4.07 -28.17 -8.98
N THR A 122 -4.87 -27.15 -9.24
CA THR A 122 -4.79 -26.28 -10.42
C THR A 122 -5.02 -24.83 -10.03
N VAL A 123 -4.84 -23.91 -10.99
CA VAL A 123 -5.21 -22.49 -10.85
C VAL A 123 -6.69 -22.24 -10.49
N ALA A 124 -7.58 -23.20 -10.74
CA ALA A 124 -9.01 -23.11 -10.43
C ALA A 124 -9.43 -24.04 -9.27
N GLY A 125 -8.47 -24.50 -8.45
CA GLY A 125 -8.70 -25.39 -7.32
C GLY A 125 -8.40 -26.86 -7.63
N THR A 126 -8.74 -27.75 -6.70
CA THR A 126 -8.44 -29.18 -6.84
C THR A 126 -9.40 -29.86 -7.80
N ILE A 127 -8.87 -30.54 -8.80
CA ILE A 127 -9.63 -31.44 -9.68
C ILE A 127 -9.47 -32.87 -9.18
N SER A 128 -10.56 -33.62 -9.08
CA SER A 128 -10.52 -35.05 -8.80
C SER A 128 -11.59 -35.81 -9.58
N PHE A 129 -11.19 -36.92 -10.21
CA PHE A 129 -12.08 -37.76 -11.00
C PHE A 129 -11.58 -39.21 -11.03
N GLU A 130 -12.51 -40.15 -11.17
CA GLU A 130 -12.20 -41.53 -11.51
C GLU A 130 -11.97 -41.66 -13.01
N ASN A 131 -11.01 -42.49 -13.41
CA ASN A 131 -10.69 -42.72 -14.80
C ASN A 131 -10.25 -44.18 -15.05
N GLU A 132 -10.18 -44.56 -16.31
CA GLU A 132 -9.72 -45.87 -16.75
C GLU A 132 -8.65 -45.77 -17.84
N ALA A 133 -7.74 -46.73 -17.85
CA ALA A 133 -6.63 -46.81 -18.78
C ALA A 133 -6.54 -48.23 -19.35
N PHE A 134 -6.48 -48.36 -20.67
CA PHE A 134 -6.48 -49.66 -21.34
C PHE A 134 -5.06 -50.14 -21.64
N PHE A 135 -4.87 -51.46 -21.61
CA PHE A 135 -3.58 -52.08 -21.86
C PHE A 135 -3.67 -53.20 -22.89
N ILE A 136 -2.63 -53.32 -23.69
CA ILE A 136 -2.42 -54.49 -24.55
C ILE A 136 -1.22 -55.29 -24.05
N ASN A 137 -1.29 -56.61 -24.21
CA ASN A 137 -0.19 -57.50 -23.88
C ASN A 137 0.56 -57.87 -25.16
N GLY A 138 1.80 -57.37 -25.31
CA GLY A 138 2.66 -57.62 -26.47
C GLY A 138 3.85 -58.54 -26.14
N GLU A 139 4.70 -58.81 -27.13
CA GLU A 139 5.89 -59.66 -26.96
C GLU A 139 6.92 -59.10 -25.95
N GLU A 140 6.88 -57.79 -25.69
CA GLU A 140 7.79 -57.09 -24.78
C GLU A 140 7.15 -56.72 -23.41
N GLY A 141 5.91 -57.17 -23.15
CA GLY A 141 5.16 -56.88 -21.93
C GLY A 141 3.87 -56.09 -22.18
N TYR A 142 3.23 -55.63 -21.10
CA TYR A 142 2.07 -54.76 -21.19
C TYR A 142 2.47 -53.37 -21.70
N LYS A 143 1.68 -52.82 -22.62
CA LYS A 143 1.79 -51.44 -23.09
C LYS A 143 0.48 -50.69 -22.89
N LEU A 144 0.58 -49.41 -22.58
CA LEU A 144 -0.56 -48.53 -22.37
C LEU A 144 -1.17 -48.12 -23.72
N VAL A 145 -2.49 -48.13 -23.82
CA VAL A 145 -3.23 -47.56 -24.95
C VAL A 145 -3.65 -46.15 -24.56
N TRP A 146 -3.09 -45.16 -25.24
CA TRP A 146 -3.36 -43.75 -24.95
C TRP A 146 -4.56 -43.24 -25.74
N ASP A 147 -5.39 -42.46 -25.05
CA ASP A 147 -6.50 -41.68 -25.59
C ASP A 147 -6.54 -40.32 -24.86
N ASP A 148 -7.10 -39.29 -25.49
CA ASP A 148 -7.31 -37.98 -24.84
C ASP A 148 -8.10 -38.11 -23.52
N SER A 149 -8.96 -39.13 -23.40
CA SER A 149 -9.72 -39.43 -22.17
C SER A 149 -8.83 -39.72 -20.96
N MET A 150 -7.57 -40.11 -21.18
CA MET A 150 -6.59 -40.30 -20.10
C MET A 150 -6.18 -38.99 -19.42
N ILE A 151 -6.33 -37.85 -20.09
CA ILE A 151 -6.08 -36.52 -19.51
C ILE A 151 -7.28 -36.11 -18.66
N PHE A 152 -8.48 -36.10 -19.26
CA PHE A 152 -9.75 -35.93 -18.56
C PHE A 152 -10.79 -36.89 -19.18
N PRO A 153 -11.64 -37.57 -18.39
CA PRO A 153 -12.46 -38.69 -18.87
C PRO A 153 -13.33 -38.38 -20.09
N ASN A 154 -13.83 -37.15 -20.23
CA ASN A 154 -14.68 -36.76 -21.36
C ASN A 154 -13.93 -35.95 -22.43
N LEU A 155 -12.61 -35.83 -22.36
CA LEU A 155 -11.83 -35.10 -23.37
C LEU A 155 -11.65 -35.96 -24.62
N THR A 156 -11.90 -35.37 -25.80
CA THR A 156 -11.63 -36.02 -27.09
C THR A 156 -10.57 -35.26 -27.88
N SER A 157 -10.07 -35.87 -28.96
CA SER A 157 -9.02 -35.29 -29.80
C SER A 157 -9.39 -33.97 -30.49
N ALA A 158 -10.69 -33.70 -30.67
CA ALA A 158 -11.19 -32.45 -31.23
C ALA A 158 -11.45 -31.36 -30.18
N ASP A 159 -11.48 -31.74 -28.90
CA ASP A 159 -11.82 -30.83 -27.80
C ASP A 159 -10.59 -30.04 -27.33
N LYS A 160 -10.81 -28.90 -26.67
CA LYS A 160 -9.75 -28.09 -26.05
C LYS A 160 -10.08 -27.84 -24.59
N VAL A 161 -9.04 -27.77 -23.77
CA VAL A 161 -9.16 -27.28 -22.39
C VAL A 161 -8.94 -25.77 -22.42
N ARG A 162 -9.84 -25.01 -21.79
CA ARG A 162 -9.75 -23.56 -21.65
C ARG A 162 -9.62 -23.22 -20.18
N VAL A 163 -8.74 -22.25 -19.90
CA VAL A 163 -8.65 -21.57 -18.62
C VAL A 163 -9.16 -20.16 -18.83
N SER A 164 -10.10 -19.73 -18.00
CA SER A 164 -10.66 -18.38 -18.03
C SER A 164 -10.57 -17.78 -16.65
N THR A 165 -9.99 -16.59 -16.57
CA THR A 165 -9.91 -15.79 -15.34
C THR A 165 -10.96 -14.69 -15.39
N THR A 166 -11.70 -14.53 -14.30
CA THR A 166 -12.61 -13.40 -14.09
C THR A 166 -11.95 -12.51 -13.05
N GLN A 167 -11.56 -11.29 -13.44
CA GLN A 167 -10.90 -10.37 -12.52
C GLN A 167 -11.87 -9.89 -11.44
N ALA A 168 -11.39 -9.83 -10.20
CA ALA A 168 -12.10 -9.18 -9.12
C ALA A 168 -12.07 -7.67 -9.32
N GLU A 169 -13.20 -7.03 -9.04
CA GLU A 169 -13.24 -5.58 -8.96
C GLU A 169 -12.71 -5.14 -7.61
N ARG A 170 -11.84 -4.13 -7.60
CA ARG A 170 -11.31 -3.57 -6.37
C ARG A 170 -12.39 -2.74 -5.66
N GLY A 171 -12.52 -2.89 -4.35
CA GLY A 171 -13.47 -2.13 -3.52
C GLY A 171 -13.20 -0.63 -3.53
N GLU A 172 -14.20 0.17 -3.23
CA GLU A 172 -14.12 1.63 -3.12
C GLU A 172 -13.67 2.07 -1.73
N ILE A 173 -13.03 3.23 -1.63
CA ILE A 173 -12.76 3.92 -0.36
C ILE A 173 -13.70 5.11 -0.32
N LEU A 174 -14.54 5.18 0.71
CA LEU A 174 -15.62 6.15 0.84
C LEU A 174 -15.41 7.04 2.07
N ASP A 175 -15.88 8.27 2.00
CA ASP A 175 -15.94 9.19 3.14
C ASP A 175 -17.11 8.84 4.08
N ARG A 176 -17.25 9.60 5.18
CA ARG A 176 -18.33 9.39 6.17
C ARG A 176 -19.73 9.60 5.59
N ASN A 177 -19.87 10.24 4.43
CA ASN A 177 -21.14 10.53 3.75
C ASN A 177 -21.35 9.66 2.50
N GLY A 178 -20.45 8.73 2.20
CA GLY A 178 -20.51 7.84 1.03
C GLY A 178 -19.96 8.44 -0.27
N ARG A 179 -19.24 9.57 -0.21
CA ARG A 179 -18.52 10.14 -1.34
C ARG A 179 -17.24 9.35 -1.59
N VAL A 180 -16.88 9.18 -2.86
CA VAL A 180 -15.72 8.38 -3.26
C VAL A 180 -14.42 9.16 -2.98
N LEU A 181 -13.52 8.54 -2.20
CA LEU A 181 -12.15 8.97 -1.99
C LEU A 181 -11.16 8.21 -2.89
N ALA A 182 -11.46 6.95 -3.17
CA ALA A 182 -10.81 6.14 -4.20
C ALA A 182 -11.81 5.17 -4.82
N GLY A 183 -11.89 5.12 -6.14
CA GLY A 183 -12.88 4.31 -6.82
C GLY A 183 -12.54 4.06 -8.28
N LYS A 184 -13.54 3.61 -9.03
CA LYS A 184 -13.40 3.46 -10.48
C LYS A 184 -13.49 4.82 -11.15
N GLY A 185 -12.53 5.10 -12.02
CA GLY A 185 -12.53 6.26 -12.89
C GLY A 185 -12.25 5.89 -14.33
N THR A 186 -12.18 6.92 -15.17
CA THR A 186 -11.89 6.76 -16.59
C THR A 186 -10.71 7.60 -17.00
N ALA A 187 -9.76 6.98 -17.69
CA ALA A 187 -8.63 7.68 -18.30
C ALA A 187 -8.57 7.40 -19.79
N SER A 188 -7.78 8.18 -20.51
CA SER A 188 -7.59 8.02 -21.95
C SER A 188 -6.36 7.15 -22.22
N SER A 189 -6.56 5.99 -22.85
CA SER A 189 -5.46 5.15 -23.35
C SER A 189 -5.08 5.59 -24.76
N VAL A 190 -3.85 6.07 -24.90
CA VAL A 190 -3.26 6.38 -26.19
C VAL A 190 -2.60 5.12 -26.72
N GLY A 191 -3.01 4.70 -27.91
CA GLY A 191 -2.44 3.55 -28.59
C GLY A 191 -2.16 3.80 -30.06
N ILE A 192 -1.37 2.90 -30.63
CA ILE A 192 -0.87 2.96 -32.00
C ILE A 192 -1.39 1.74 -32.77
N VAL A 193 -1.85 1.98 -34.00
CA VAL A 193 -2.13 0.93 -34.99
C VAL A 193 -0.97 0.90 -36.00
N PRO A 194 -0.05 -0.08 -35.92
CA PRO A 194 1.23 -0.03 -36.66
C PRO A 194 1.07 0.15 -38.18
N GLY A 195 0.09 -0.53 -38.78
CA GLY A 195 -0.16 -0.49 -40.22
C GLY A 195 -0.78 0.80 -40.74
N LYS A 196 -1.15 1.73 -39.85
CA LYS A 196 -1.68 3.06 -40.18
C LYS A 196 -0.70 4.20 -39.92
N LEU A 197 0.47 3.90 -39.34
CA LEU A 197 1.53 4.89 -39.14
C LEU A 197 2.16 5.29 -40.48
N GLU A 198 2.16 6.59 -40.76
CA GLU A 198 2.97 7.19 -41.83
C GLU A 198 4.29 7.71 -41.25
N ASN A 199 5.40 7.58 -42.00
CA ASN A 199 6.74 8.02 -41.56
C ASN A 199 7.09 7.57 -40.13
N ARG A 200 7.04 6.24 -39.90
CA ARG A 200 7.13 5.58 -38.58
C ARG A 200 8.13 6.19 -37.59
N GLU A 201 9.37 6.45 -38.00
CA GLU A 201 10.40 7.02 -37.10
C GLU A 201 10.04 8.43 -36.61
N GLU A 202 9.54 9.29 -37.50
CA GLU A 202 9.13 10.66 -37.15
C GLU A 202 7.87 10.65 -36.29
N ALA A 203 6.88 9.82 -36.64
CA ALA A 203 5.67 9.65 -35.86
C ALA A 203 5.97 9.15 -34.44
N ILE A 204 6.84 8.14 -34.29
CA ILE A 204 7.26 7.62 -32.98
C ILE A 204 7.98 8.70 -32.17
N ALA A 205 8.84 9.51 -32.79
CA ALA A 205 9.51 10.61 -32.10
C ALA A 205 8.52 11.70 -31.63
N GLN A 206 7.52 12.05 -32.45
CA GLN A 206 6.47 12.99 -32.06
C GLN A 206 5.60 12.46 -30.93
N ILE A 207 5.16 11.20 -31.01
CA ILE A 207 4.38 10.54 -29.96
C ILE A 207 5.18 10.46 -28.67
N ALA A 208 6.45 10.08 -28.72
CA ALA A 208 7.34 10.02 -27.56
C ALA A 208 7.45 11.38 -26.86
N GLY A 209 7.59 12.47 -27.63
CA GLY A 209 7.62 13.83 -27.10
C GLY A 209 6.30 14.24 -26.45
N LEU A 210 5.16 13.96 -27.08
CA LEU A 210 3.83 14.28 -26.54
C LEU A 210 3.48 13.43 -25.31
N LEU A 211 3.93 12.19 -25.24
CA LEU A 211 3.65 11.26 -24.14
C LEU A 211 4.70 11.30 -23.02
N GLU A 212 5.79 12.06 -23.20
CA GLU A 212 6.92 12.13 -22.27
C GLU A 212 7.50 10.75 -21.92
N ILE A 213 7.67 9.92 -22.95
CA ILE A 213 8.28 8.58 -22.84
C ILE A 213 9.39 8.44 -23.86
N THR A 214 10.21 7.41 -23.71
CA THR A 214 11.29 7.15 -24.64
C THR A 214 10.79 6.48 -25.91
N THR A 215 11.42 6.77 -27.05
CA THR A 215 11.14 6.09 -28.31
C THR A 215 11.36 4.58 -28.20
N GLU A 216 12.36 4.17 -27.41
CA GLU A 216 12.67 2.77 -27.13
C GLU A 216 11.53 2.05 -26.40
N ALA A 217 10.81 2.73 -25.51
CA ALA A 217 9.66 2.15 -24.82
C ALA A 217 8.50 1.87 -25.80
N ILE A 218 8.24 2.80 -26.71
CA ILE A 218 7.22 2.64 -27.78
C ILE A 218 7.61 1.46 -28.69
N GLU A 219 8.86 1.41 -29.16
CA GLU A 219 9.38 0.35 -30.01
C GLU A 219 9.32 -1.03 -29.35
N LYS A 220 9.59 -1.10 -28.04
CA LYS A 220 9.45 -2.33 -27.25
C LYS A 220 8.00 -2.81 -27.24
N ASN A 221 7.03 -1.92 -27.05
CA ASN A 221 5.60 -2.28 -27.07
C ASN A 221 5.16 -2.75 -28.47
N LEU A 222 5.59 -2.07 -29.53
CA LEU A 222 5.26 -2.41 -30.91
C LEU A 222 5.90 -3.73 -31.40
N SER A 223 6.97 -4.20 -30.76
CA SER A 223 7.66 -5.45 -31.12
C SER A 223 7.16 -6.69 -30.36
N ALA A 224 6.13 -6.55 -29.52
CA ALA A 224 5.56 -7.67 -28.79
C ALA A 224 4.93 -8.71 -29.74
N LYS A 225 5.07 -10.02 -29.40
CA LYS A 225 4.70 -11.15 -30.29
C LYS A 225 3.22 -11.17 -30.75
N TRP A 226 2.33 -10.53 -30.01
CA TRP A 226 0.89 -10.48 -30.32
C TRP A 226 0.52 -9.34 -31.28
N VAL A 227 1.45 -8.39 -31.52
CA VAL A 227 1.21 -7.20 -32.34
C VAL A 227 1.20 -7.59 -33.82
N LYS A 228 0.16 -7.14 -34.51
CA LYS A 228 -0.03 -7.23 -35.96
C LYS A 228 -0.24 -5.82 -36.53
N ASP A 229 -0.22 -5.70 -37.85
CA ASP A 229 -0.38 -4.41 -38.53
C ASP A 229 -1.72 -3.71 -38.18
N ASP A 230 -2.77 -4.48 -37.90
CA ASP A 230 -4.11 -3.98 -37.52
C ASP A 230 -4.38 -3.98 -36.01
N SER A 231 -3.42 -4.41 -35.19
CA SER A 231 -3.56 -4.41 -33.73
C SER A 231 -3.54 -3.00 -33.17
N PHE A 232 -4.42 -2.70 -32.21
CA PHE A 232 -4.28 -1.55 -31.33
C PHE A 232 -3.27 -1.86 -30.24
N VAL A 233 -2.17 -1.10 -30.17
CA VAL A 233 -1.11 -1.27 -29.19
C VAL A 233 -1.17 -0.13 -28.17
N PRO A 234 -1.60 -0.37 -26.93
CA PRO A 234 -1.59 0.63 -25.87
C PRO A 234 -0.17 1.10 -25.59
N ILE A 235 0.04 2.41 -25.50
CA ILE A 235 1.35 3.01 -25.27
C ILE A 235 1.42 3.69 -23.90
N LYS A 236 0.47 4.57 -23.59
CA LYS A 236 0.41 5.29 -22.31
C LYS A 236 -1.03 5.65 -21.98
N THR A 237 -1.33 5.70 -20.69
CA THR A 237 -2.58 6.25 -20.16
C THR A 237 -2.35 7.71 -19.76
N ILE A 238 -3.25 8.59 -20.16
CA ILE A 238 -3.21 10.03 -19.87
C ILE A 238 -4.54 10.50 -19.27
N PRO A 239 -4.59 11.66 -18.60
CA PRO A 239 -5.83 12.19 -18.06
C PRO A 239 -6.89 12.32 -19.16
N ARG A 240 -8.14 12.01 -18.80
CA ARG A 240 -9.27 12.21 -19.70
C ARG A 240 -9.62 13.69 -19.75
N VAL A 241 -9.92 14.19 -20.94
CA VAL A 241 -10.45 15.56 -21.09
C VAL A 241 -11.97 15.47 -21.09
N GLU A 242 -12.61 15.94 -20.01
CA GLU A 242 -14.06 15.96 -19.96
C GLU A 242 -14.64 17.20 -20.65
N GLU A 243 -15.68 17.01 -21.46
CA GLU A 243 -16.36 18.13 -22.14
C GLU A 243 -16.93 19.15 -21.14
N ILE A 244 -17.35 18.72 -19.95
CA ILE A 244 -17.94 19.60 -18.95
C ILE A 244 -16.91 20.58 -18.35
N GLU A 245 -15.66 20.15 -18.15
CA GLU A 245 -14.57 20.98 -17.65
C GLU A 245 -14.21 22.08 -18.65
N LEU A 246 -14.20 21.73 -19.94
CA LEU A 246 -13.98 22.66 -21.04
C LEU A 246 -15.10 23.68 -21.20
N MET A 247 -16.33 23.33 -20.80
CA MET A 247 -17.50 24.22 -20.84
C MET A 247 -17.66 25.09 -19.59
N SER A 248 -16.77 24.94 -18.60
CA SER A 248 -16.77 25.80 -17.43
C SER A 248 -16.49 27.27 -17.79
N ILE A 249 -16.91 28.20 -16.92
CA ILE A 249 -16.80 29.65 -17.18
C ILE A 249 -15.32 30.08 -17.33
N SER A 250 -14.41 29.36 -16.69
CA SER A 250 -12.97 29.54 -16.76
C SER A 250 -12.29 28.18 -16.61
N PRO A 251 -12.08 27.43 -17.72
CA PRO A 251 -11.38 26.16 -17.68
C PRO A 251 -9.95 26.35 -17.15
N GLU A 252 -9.48 25.39 -16.37
CA GLU A 252 -8.12 25.40 -15.84
C GLU A 252 -7.09 25.28 -16.97
N GLU A 253 -5.91 25.88 -16.75
CA GLU A 253 -4.86 25.91 -17.76
C GLU A 253 -4.36 24.49 -18.09
N GLU A 254 -4.30 23.60 -17.09
CA GLU A 254 -3.90 22.21 -17.26
C GLU A 254 -4.88 21.42 -18.15
N VAL A 255 -6.19 21.59 -17.95
CA VAL A 255 -7.23 20.96 -18.80
C VAL A 255 -7.09 21.40 -20.25
N LEU A 256 -6.78 22.68 -20.49
CA LEU A 256 -6.56 23.21 -21.84
C LEU A 256 -5.29 22.64 -22.49
N LYS A 257 -4.19 22.51 -21.74
CA LYS A 257 -2.95 21.89 -22.21
C LYS A 257 -3.16 20.43 -22.56
N GLU A 258 -3.89 19.69 -21.73
CA GLU A 258 -4.19 18.27 -21.97
C GLU A 258 -5.10 18.11 -23.19
N LYS A 259 -6.09 18.99 -23.39
CA LYS A 259 -6.87 19.02 -24.64
C LYS A 259 -5.98 19.23 -25.88
N GLU A 260 -5.08 20.20 -25.84
CA GLU A 260 -4.16 20.46 -26.96
C GLU A 260 -3.26 19.25 -27.23
N ARG A 261 -2.83 18.55 -26.19
CA ARG A 261 -2.06 17.31 -26.29
C ARG A 261 -2.87 16.21 -26.99
N HIS A 262 -4.13 16.00 -26.61
CA HIS A 262 -5.03 15.03 -27.25
C HIS A 262 -5.23 15.35 -28.74
N ASP A 263 -5.49 16.62 -29.06
CA ASP A 263 -5.67 17.07 -30.45
C ASP A 263 -4.42 16.80 -31.29
N LYS A 264 -3.22 17.15 -30.79
CA LYS A 264 -1.93 16.88 -31.46
C LYS A 264 -1.66 15.39 -31.64
N LEU A 265 -2.02 14.55 -30.66
CA LEU A 265 -1.87 13.10 -30.76
C LEU A 265 -2.77 12.53 -31.87
N LEU A 266 -4.02 12.98 -31.96
CA LEU A 266 -4.98 12.53 -32.97
C LEU A 266 -4.66 13.01 -34.40
N GLU A 267 -3.86 14.06 -34.55
CA GLU A 267 -3.34 14.50 -35.85
C GLU A 267 -2.34 13.50 -36.46
N ILE A 268 -1.69 12.65 -35.64
CA ILE A 268 -0.69 11.68 -36.09
C ILE A 268 -1.40 10.44 -36.66
N PRO A 269 -1.24 10.13 -37.97
CA PRO A 269 -1.88 8.96 -38.57
C PRO A 269 -1.52 7.67 -37.84
N GLY A 270 -2.54 6.89 -37.46
CA GLY A 270 -2.35 5.61 -36.76
C GLY A 270 -2.39 5.71 -35.24
N VAL A 271 -2.43 6.90 -34.65
CA VAL A 271 -2.74 7.09 -33.24
C VAL A 271 -4.25 7.00 -33.01
N MET A 272 -4.65 6.34 -31.94
CA MET A 272 -6.02 6.26 -31.47
C MET A 272 -6.04 6.49 -29.96
N ILE A 273 -7.07 7.20 -29.50
CA ILE A 273 -7.35 7.40 -28.08
C ILE A 273 -8.65 6.68 -27.76
N SER A 274 -8.65 5.87 -26.70
CA SER A 274 -9.83 5.15 -26.22
C SER A 274 -9.94 5.23 -24.71
N ASP A 275 -11.16 5.28 -24.18
CA ASP A 275 -11.39 5.31 -22.74
C ASP A 275 -11.09 3.94 -22.12
N VAL A 276 -10.38 3.96 -20.99
CA VAL A 276 -10.06 2.79 -20.17
C VAL A 276 -10.44 3.04 -18.72
N GLU A 277 -10.93 2.00 -18.05
CA GLU A 277 -11.22 2.04 -16.61
C GLU A 277 -9.89 2.00 -15.84
N VAL A 278 -9.73 2.94 -14.92
CA VAL A 278 -8.57 3.02 -14.03
C VAL A 278 -9.04 3.22 -12.59
N ARG A 279 -8.13 3.02 -11.63
CA ARG A 279 -8.36 3.57 -10.30
C ARG A 279 -8.34 5.09 -10.39
N GLU A 280 -9.16 5.78 -9.62
CA GLU A 280 -9.21 7.25 -9.58
C GLU A 280 -9.31 7.74 -8.14
N TYR A 281 -8.68 8.88 -7.89
CA TYR A 281 -8.69 9.58 -6.61
C TYR A 281 -9.27 10.99 -6.82
N PRO A 282 -10.58 11.18 -6.60
CA PRO A 282 -11.25 12.44 -6.94
C PRO A 282 -10.71 13.67 -6.21
N LEU A 283 -10.08 13.50 -5.04
CA LEU A 283 -9.53 14.60 -4.25
C LEU A 283 -8.05 14.89 -4.57
N GLY A 284 -7.42 14.09 -5.42
CA GLY A 284 -6.00 14.24 -5.81
C GLY A 284 -5.09 14.56 -4.62
N GLU A 285 -4.37 15.67 -4.74
CA GLU A 285 -3.44 16.19 -3.73
C GLU A 285 -4.04 16.35 -2.32
N ALA A 286 -5.32 16.74 -2.23
CA ALA A 286 -5.97 17.04 -0.94
C ALA A 286 -6.09 15.83 -0.01
N ALA A 287 -6.09 14.62 -0.58
CA ALA A 287 -6.16 13.38 0.18
C ALA A 287 -5.04 12.37 -0.16
N ALA A 288 -4.06 12.75 -0.98
CA ALA A 288 -3.04 11.82 -1.49
C ALA A 288 -2.29 11.06 -0.39
N HIS A 289 -1.88 11.73 0.68
CA HIS A 289 -1.19 11.10 1.81
C HIS A 289 -2.07 10.18 2.66
N LEU A 290 -3.37 10.44 2.69
CA LEU A 290 -4.37 9.70 3.44
C LEU A 290 -4.78 8.45 2.64
N VAL A 291 -5.28 8.65 1.43
CA VAL A 291 -5.80 7.60 0.55
C VAL A 291 -4.66 6.77 -0.03
N GLY A 292 -3.55 7.41 -0.41
CA GLY A 292 -2.44 6.77 -1.07
C GLY A 292 -2.71 6.47 -2.53
N TYR A 293 -2.00 5.48 -3.07
CA TYR A 293 -2.13 5.06 -4.46
C TYR A 293 -1.83 3.57 -4.66
N VAL A 294 -2.32 3.03 -5.77
CA VAL A 294 -1.96 1.72 -6.31
C VAL A 294 -0.90 1.84 -7.42
N GLN A 295 -0.13 0.78 -7.64
CA GLN A 295 0.76 0.62 -8.78
C GLN A 295 0.64 -0.78 -9.37
N SER A 296 1.02 -0.94 -10.65
CA SER A 296 1.20 -2.26 -11.24
C SER A 296 2.20 -3.08 -10.44
N VAL A 297 1.92 -4.37 -10.27
CA VAL A 297 2.83 -5.30 -9.58
C VAL A 297 4.14 -5.47 -10.35
N THR A 298 5.25 -5.55 -9.62
CA THR A 298 6.58 -5.86 -10.15
C THR A 298 6.86 -7.36 -10.07
N ALA A 299 7.99 -7.79 -10.62
CA ALA A 299 8.42 -9.19 -10.48
C ALA A 299 8.67 -9.56 -9.01
N GLU A 300 9.22 -8.61 -8.25
CA GLU A 300 9.47 -8.76 -6.81
C GLU A 300 8.16 -8.91 -6.02
N ASP A 301 7.11 -8.13 -6.34
CA ASP A 301 5.81 -8.29 -5.68
C ASP A 301 5.19 -9.67 -5.95
N LEU A 302 5.33 -10.20 -7.16
CA LEU A 302 4.84 -11.54 -7.52
C LEU A 302 5.59 -12.64 -6.77
N GLU A 303 6.86 -12.42 -6.44
CA GLU A 303 7.66 -13.33 -5.61
C GLU A 303 7.27 -13.23 -4.12
N GLU A 304 7.11 -12.01 -3.59
CA GLU A 304 6.76 -11.77 -2.18
C GLU A 304 5.33 -12.24 -1.84
N HIS A 305 4.39 -12.02 -2.76
CA HIS A 305 2.98 -12.36 -2.59
C HIS A 305 2.57 -13.62 -3.37
N ALA A 306 3.50 -14.57 -3.52
CA ALA A 306 3.26 -15.81 -4.24
C ALA A 306 2.08 -16.59 -3.61
N GLY A 307 1.10 -16.96 -4.44
CA GLY A 307 -0.10 -17.67 -3.98
C GLY A 307 -1.24 -16.77 -3.48
N GLU A 308 -1.05 -15.45 -3.44
CA GLU A 308 -2.12 -14.51 -3.05
C GLU A 308 -3.01 -14.07 -4.22
N GLY A 309 -2.83 -14.62 -5.42
CA GLY A 309 -3.68 -14.37 -6.59
C GLY A 309 -3.30 -13.15 -7.43
N TYR A 310 -2.14 -12.53 -7.19
CA TYR A 310 -1.59 -11.49 -8.06
C TYR A 310 -1.09 -12.09 -9.38
N THR A 311 -1.29 -11.33 -10.45
CA THR A 311 -0.83 -11.62 -11.81
C THR A 311 -0.05 -10.42 -12.33
N ALA A 312 0.74 -10.57 -13.41
CA ALA A 312 1.50 -9.47 -14.00
C ALA A 312 0.66 -8.24 -14.44
N ASN A 313 -0.66 -8.39 -14.53
CA ASN A 313 -1.59 -7.31 -14.87
C ASN A 313 -2.33 -6.75 -13.64
N SER A 314 -1.96 -7.19 -12.43
CA SER A 314 -2.59 -6.74 -11.19
C SER A 314 -2.00 -5.40 -10.75
N VAL A 315 -2.79 -4.67 -9.97
CA VAL A 315 -2.32 -3.51 -9.21
C VAL A 315 -2.29 -3.85 -7.72
N ILE A 316 -1.41 -3.19 -6.98
CA ILE A 316 -1.25 -3.34 -5.54
C ILE A 316 -1.18 -1.96 -4.88
N GLY A 317 -1.86 -1.80 -3.76
CA GLY A 317 -1.79 -0.61 -2.91
C GLY A 317 -0.41 -0.41 -2.33
N ARG A 318 0.19 0.77 -2.55
CA ARG A 318 1.56 1.08 -2.12
C ARG A 318 1.62 1.93 -0.86
N SER A 319 0.63 2.78 -0.67
CA SER A 319 0.62 3.79 0.39
C SER A 319 -0.80 4.08 0.86
N GLY A 320 -0.92 4.84 1.95
CA GLY A 320 -2.20 5.29 2.49
C GLY A 320 -3.18 4.15 2.79
N MET A 321 -4.46 4.43 2.64
CA MET A 321 -5.56 3.47 2.79
C MET A 321 -5.52 2.37 1.73
N GLU A 322 -5.06 2.65 0.52
CA GLU A 322 -4.90 1.64 -0.54
C GLU A 322 -3.95 0.52 -0.10
N GLY A 323 -2.81 0.86 0.51
CA GLY A 323 -1.87 -0.12 1.05
C GLY A 323 -2.35 -0.74 2.36
N LEU A 324 -2.95 0.05 3.26
CA LEU A 324 -3.42 -0.42 4.57
C LEU A 324 -4.51 -1.49 4.45
N PHE A 325 -5.44 -1.31 3.51
CA PHE A 325 -6.57 -2.21 3.29
C PHE A 325 -6.44 -3.02 1.98
N GLU A 326 -5.22 -3.26 1.50
CA GLU A 326 -4.98 -3.97 0.23
C GLU A 326 -5.70 -5.31 0.17
N LYS A 327 -5.69 -6.05 1.28
CA LYS A 327 -6.28 -7.39 1.36
C LYS A 327 -7.80 -7.35 1.21
N GLU A 328 -8.44 -6.38 1.85
CA GLU A 328 -9.88 -6.16 1.80
C GLU A 328 -10.28 -5.60 0.43
N LEU A 329 -9.51 -4.65 -0.10
CA LEU A 329 -9.80 -3.93 -1.34
C LEU A 329 -9.60 -4.78 -2.59
N LYS A 330 -8.57 -5.63 -2.70
CA LYS A 330 -8.26 -6.29 -3.98
C LYS A 330 -9.25 -7.40 -4.37
N GLY A 331 -9.89 -8.03 -3.39
CA GLY A 331 -10.72 -9.23 -3.61
C GLY A 331 -9.91 -10.46 -4.06
N GLN A 332 -10.59 -11.40 -4.72
CA GLN A 332 -10.01 -12.64 -5.24
C GLN A 332 -10.52 -12.93 -6.65
N ASN A 333 -9.60 -13.02 -7.62
CA ASN A 333 -9.94 -13.38 -8.99
C ASN A 333 -10.61 -14.76 -9.06
N GLY A 334 -11.67 -14.85 -9.87
CA GLY A 334 -12.29 -16.12 -10.21
C GLY A 334 -11.48 -16.83 -11.30
N CYS A 335 -11.51 -18.16 -11.31
CA CYS A 335 -10.87 -18.96 -12.34
C CYS A 335 -11.73 -20.18 -12.68
N ARG A 336 -11.89 -20.46 -13.98
CA ARG A 336 -12.63 -21.61 -14.49
C ARG A 336 -11.75 -22.41 -15.43
N ILE A 337 -11.76 -23.73 -15.27
CA ILE A 337 -11.17 -24.69 -16.21
C ILE A 337 -12.32 -25.51 -16.79
N TYR A 338 -12.44 -25.53 -18.11
CA TYR A 338 -13.53 -26.23 -18.80
C TYR A 338 -13.09 -26.78 -20.15
N ILE A 339 -13.78 -27.82 -20.61
CA ILE A 339 -13.61 -28.44 -21.91
C ILE A 339 -14.55 -27.76 -22.91
N VAL A 340 -14.04 -27.38 -24.07
CA VAL A 340 -14.84 -26.93 -25.22
C VAL A 340 -14.70 -27.89 -26.38
N ASN A 341 -15.75 -28.01 -27.19
CA ASN A 341 -15.72 -28.83 -28.40
C ASN A 341 -15.10 -28.09 -29.60
N SER A 342 -15.12 -28.73 -30.78
CA SER A 342 -14.59 -28.17 -32.03
C SER A 342 -15.32 -26.91 -32.53
N GLU A 343 -16.53 -26.62 -32.01
CA GLU A 343 -17.28 -25.39 -32.25
C GLU A 343 -17.03 -24.32 -31.16
N ASP A 344 -16.03 -24.53 -30.30
CA ASP A 344 -15.72 -23.72 -29.10
C ASP A 344 -16.92 -23.58 -28.12
N LYS A 345 -17.88 -24.53 -28.15
CA LYS A 345 -18.97 -24.59 -27.15
C LYS A 345 -18.53 -25.36 -25.91
N GLU A 346 -18.87 -24.82 -24.74
CA GLU A 346 -18.63 -25.45 -23.43
C GLU A 346 -19.30 -26.82 -23.36
N LYS A 347 -18.52 -27.84 -22.97
CA LYS A 347 -18.92 -29.24 -22.85
C LYS A 347 -19.00 -29.68 -21.39
N GLU A 348 -17.99 -29.32 -20.61
CA GLU A 348 -17.86 -29.71 -19.21
C GLU A 348 -16.99 -28.72 -18.44
N GLU A 349 -17.43 -28.31 -17.26
CA GLU A 349 -16.60 -27.57 -16.30
C GLU A 349 -15.83 -28.56 -15.42
N LEU A 350 -14.52 -28.42 -15.36
CA LEU A 350 -13.62 -29.29 -14.59
C LEU A 350 -13.33 -28.73 -13.19
N ALA A 351 -13.18 -27.41 -13.08
CA ALA A 351 -12.98 -26.70 -11.83
C ALA A 351 -13.40 -25.24 -11.94
N CYS A 352 -13.88 -24.67 -10.84
CA CYS A 352 -14.26 -23.27 -10.74
C CYS A 352 -14.00 -22.71 -9.35
N ILE A 353 -13.23 -21.62 -9.29
CA ILE A 353 -13.20 -20.66 -8.19
C ILE A 353 -14.04 -19.46 -8.62
N LEU A 354 -15.07 -19.13 -7.84
CA LEU A 354 -15.89 -17.96 -8.08
C LEU A 354 -15.12 -16.69 -7.70
N VAL A 355 -15.27 -15.64 -8.51
CA VAL A 355 -14.72 -14.31 -8.22
C VAL A 355 -15.32 -13.75 -6.94
N GLN A 356 -14.49 -13.13 -6.11
CA GLN A 356 -14.91 -12.36 -4.94
C GLN A 356 -14.44 -10.93 -5.16
N HIS A 357 -15.37 -9.99 -5.29
CA HIS A 357 -15.03 -8.57 -5.39
C HIS A 357 -14.44 -8.07 -4.08
N GLY A 358 -13.62 -7.02 -4.18
CA GLY A 358 -13.12 -6.28 -3.03
C GLY A 358 -14.23 -5.69 -2.18
N GLN A 359 -13.93 -5.48 -0.91
CA GLN A 359 -14.84 -4.85 0.03
C GLN A 359 -14.63 -3.35 0.02
N ASP A 360 -15.73 -2.59 0.04
CA ASP A 360 -15.67 -1.15 0.19
C ASP A 360 -15.29 -0.79 1.64
N ILE A 361 -14.43 0.20 1.78
CA ILE A 361 -13.97 0.72 3.07
C ILE A 361 -14.52 2.13 3.25
N ARG A 362 -15.40 2.31 4.23
CA ARG A 362 -15.90 3.64 4.60
C ARG A 362 -15.08 4.21 5.74
N LEU A 363 -14.64 5.46 5.60
CA LEU A 363 -13.86 6.20 6.59
C LEU A 363 -14.72 7.23 7.32
N THR A 364 -14.22 7.73 8.45
CA THR A 364 -14.81 8.83 9.24
C THR A 364 -14.53 10.22 8.66
N ILE A 365 -13.70 10.27 7.61
CA ILE A 365 -13.27 11.48 6.92
C ILE A 365 -14.46 12.23 6.34
N ASP A 366 -14.46 13.54 6.51
CA ASP A 366 -15.37 14.46 5.83
C ASP A 366 -14.64 15.10 4.65
N THR A 367 -15.12 14.83 3.43
CA THR A 367 -14.49 15.35 2.21
C THR A 367 -14.41 16.87 2.17
N ASP A 368 -15.46 17.57 2.59
CA ASP A 368 -15.53 19.03 2.48
C ASP A 368 -14.52 19.66 3.46
N LEU A 369 -14.41 19.13 4.68
CA LEU A 369 -13.42 19.57 5.66
C LEU A 369 -11.98 19.25 5.22
N GLN A 370 -11.74 18.05 4.69
CA GLN A 370 -10.42 17.64 4.17
C GLN A 370 -9.94 18.59 3.07
N VAL A 371 -10.81 18.91 2.11
CA VAL A 371 -10.51 19.83 1.00
C VAL A 371 -10.32 21.26 1.51
N SER A 372 -11.21 21.74 2.39
CA SER A 372 -11.11 23.08 2.98
C SER A 372 -9.76 23.29 3.68
N LEU A 373 -9.35 22.35 4.54
CA LEU A 373 -8.05 22.39 5.21
C LEU A 373 -6.89 22.34 4.20
N TYR A 374 -6.94 21.47 3.20
CA TYR A 374 -5.89 21.42 2.17
C TYR A 374 -5.79 22.75 1.42
N GLU A 375 -6.89 23.30 0.93
CA GLU A 375 -6.90 24.55 0.16
C GLU A 375 -6.36 25.73 0.98
N GLN A 376 -6.71 25.79 2.27
CA GLN A 376 -6.17 26.82 3.15
C GLN A 376 -4.66 26.68 3.36
N PHE A 377 -4.07 25.48 3.30
CA PHE A 377 -2.66 25.25 3.65
C PHE A 377 -1.76 24.75 2.50
N LYS A 378 -2.26 24.59 1.27
CA LYS A 378 -1.52 23.95 0.15
C LYS A 378 -0.18 24.58 -0.20
N GLU A 379 -0.05 25.89 -0.04
CA GLU A 379 1.18 26.67 -0.29
C GLU A 379 2.18 26.60 0.89
N ASP A 380 1.80 25.99 2.00
CA ASP A 380 2.58 25.93 3.23
C ASP A 380 3.04 24.50 3.52
N LYS A 381 4.25 24.35 4.06
CA LYS A 381 4.67 23.10 4.69
C LYS A 381 3.91 22.94 6.00
N SER A 382 2.87 22.11 5.98
CA SER A 382 1.87 22.07 7.05
C SER A 382 1.28 20.69 7.26
N CYS A 383 0.73 20.48 8.44
CA CYS A 383 -0.23 19.41 8.68
C CYS A 383 -1.41 19.91 9.51
N SER A 384 -2.58 19.36 9.22
CA SER A 384 -3.79 19.59 9.99
C SER A 384 -4.49 18.28 10.29
N VAL A 385 -4.97 18.15 11.51
CA VAL A 385 -5.78 17.01 11.97
C VAL A 385 -7.07 17.57 12.53
N ALA A 386 -8.20 17.02 12.10
CA ALA A 386 -9.49 17.34 12.68
C ALA A 386 -10.18 16.08 13.21
N ILE A 387 -10.76 16.18 14.41
CA ILE A 387 -11.54 15.10 15.03
C ILE A 387 -12.87 15.62 15.57
N ASN A 388 -13.87 14.75 15.59
CA ASN A 388 -14.99 14.89 16.51
C ASN A 388 -14.50 14.44 17.89
N HIS A 389 -14.22 15.41 18.76
CA HIS A 389 -13.63 15.16 20.06
C HIS A 389 -14.62 14.65 21.11
N TYR A 390 -15.87 14.37 20.76
CA TYR A 390 -16.83 13.66 21.62
C TYR A 390 -16.99 12.19 21.25
N THR A 391 -16.68 11.82 20.00
CA THR A 391 -16.86 10.44 19.50
C THR A 391 -15.55 9.73 19.19
N GLY A 392 -14.52 10.47 18.75
CA GLY A 392 -13.25 9.92 18.29
C GLY A 392 -13.15 9.79 16.76
N GLU A 393 -14.20 10.16 16.02
CA GLU A 393 -14.16 10.17 14.55
C GLU A 393 -13.07 11.13 14.06
N VAL A 394 -12.11 10.62 13.28
CA VAL A 394 -11.12 11.45 12.59
C VAL A 394 -11.74 12.01 11.30
N LEU A 395 -11.97 13.32 11.27
CA LEU A 395 -12.68 14.00 10.18
C LEU A 395 -11.76 14.45 9.05
N ALA A 396 -10.49 14.77 9.36
CA ALA A 396 -9.51 15.14 8.35
C ALA A 396 -8.07 14.84 8.78
N LEU A 397 -7.24 14.44 7.82
CA LEU A 397 -5.79 14.21 7.95
C LEU A 397 -5.09 14.83 6.75
N VAL A 398 -4.63 16.07 6.89
CA VAL A 398 -4.05 16.88 5.81
C VAL A 398 -2.55 17.04 6.00
N SER A 399 -1.80 16.92 4.91
CA SER A 399 -0.36 17.15 4.85
C SER A 399 -0.05 17.91 3.56
N THR A 400 0.58 19.08 3.68
CA THR A 400 0.91 19.96 2.56
C THR A 400 2.39 20.38 2.57
N PRO A 401 2.97 20.71 1.40
CA PRO A 401 2.45 20.39 0.06
C PRO A 401 2.28 18.88 -0.14
N ALA A 402 1.50 18.50 -1.14
CA ALA A 402 1.20 17.11 -1.46
C ALA A 402 1.56 16.79 -2.93
N TYR A 403 1.13 15.63 -3.41
CA TYR A 403 1.37 15.14 -4.75
C TYR A 403 0.06 14.60 -5.32
N ASP A 404 -0.12 14.62 -6.63
CA ASP A 404 -1.28 13.97 -7.24
C ASP A 404 -1.06 12.46 -7.28
N ASN A 405 -1.91 11.72 -6.58
CA ASN A 405 -1.87 10.26 -6.56
C ASN A 405 -2.38 9.62 -7.85
N ASN A 406 -3.12 10.35 -8.70
CA ASN A 406 -3.55 9.87 -10.01
C ASN A 406 -2.37 9.66 -10.96
N ASP A 407 -1.30 10.46 -10.84
CA ASP A 407 -0.09 10.35 -11.65
C ASP A 407 0.61 8.97 -11.49
N PHE A 408 0.52 8.38 -10.31
CA PHE A 408 1.11 7.07 -10.02
C PHE A 408 0.42 5.92 -10.76
N ILE A 409 -0.87 6.06 -11.06
CA ILE A 409 -1.64 5.09 -11.84
C ILE A 409 -1.32 5.24 -13.32
N MET A 410 -1.20 6.48 -13.80
CA MET A 410 -0.90 6.79 -15.20
C MET A 410 0.57 6.51 -15.58
N GLY A 411 1.44 6.46 -14.56
CA GLY A 411 2.87 6.20 -14.69
C GLY A 411 3.65 7.52 -14.81
N LEU A 412 4.41 7.81 -13.77
CA LEU A 412 5.30 8.98 -13.70
C LEU A 412 6.47 8.85 -14.67
N SER A 413 6.77 9.94 -15.37
CA SER A 413 8.03 10.07 -16.10
C SER A 413 9.20 10.18 -15.13
N SER A 414 10.42 9.87 -15.59
CA SER A 414 11.62 10.04 -14.76
C SER A 414 11.84 11.49 -14.32
N GLU A 415 11.41 12.46 -15.13
CA GLU A 415 11.48 13.89 -14.79
C GLU A 415 10.48 14.26 -13.71
N GLN A 416 9.21 13.85 -13.84
CA GLN A 416 8.18 14.08 -12.82
C GLN A 416 8.57 13.45 -11.47
N TRP A 417 9.10 12.21 -11.50
CA TRP A 417 9.61 11.56 -10.30
C TRP A 417 10.77 12.34 -9.65
N THR A 418 11.72 12.84 -10.45
CA THR A 418 12.83 13.65 -9.94
C THR A 418 12.34 14.96 -9.33
N VAL A 419 11.44 15.67 -9.99
CA VAL A 419 10.84 16.91 -9.46
C VAL A 419 10.19 16.63 -8.10
N LEU A 420 9.36 15.59 -8.02
CA LEU A 420 8.65 15.24 -6.80
C LEU A 420 9.59 14.84 -5.64
N ASN A 421 10.66 14.11 -5.95
CA ASN A 421 11.58 13.56 -4.96
C ASN A 421 12.68 14.56 -4.53
N GLU A 422 13.05 15.50 -5.39
CA GLU A 422 14.08 16.51 -5.13
C GLU A 422 13.50 17.86 -4.65
N ASP A 423 12.19 18.03 -4.65
CA ASP A 423 11.54 19.25 -4.14
C ASP A 423 11.90 19.51 -2.67
N GLU A 424 12.43 20.71 -2.40
CA GLU A 424 12.84 21.16 -1.07
C GLU A 424 11.67 21.21 -0.07
N ASN A 425 10.44 21.39 -0.56
CA ASN A 425 9.22 21.36 0.23
C ASN A 425 8.77 19.95 0.59
N LYS A 426 9.37 18.91 0.03
CA LYS A 426 9.12 17.50 0.34
C LYS A 426 7.62 17.13 0.29
N PRO A 427 6.98 17.23 -0.89
CA PRO A 427 5.56 16.90 -1.08
C PRO A 427 5.22 15.44 -0.76
N MET A 428 6.19 14.51 -0.83
CA MET A 428 6.00 13.10 -0.44
C MET A 428 6.09 12.86 1.09
N TYR A 429 6.50 13.87 1.85
CA TYR A 429 6.67 13.73 3.30
C TYR A 429 5.32 13.86 4.00
N ASN A 430 4.83 12.74 4.53
CA ASN A 430 3.59 12.72 5.28
C ASN A 430 3.81 13.35 6.67
N ARG A 431 3.40 14.62 6.82
CA ARG A 431 3.61 15.46 8.01
C ARG A 431 2.65 15.16 9.17
N PHE A 432 1.41 14.74 8.90
CA PHE A 432 0.45 14.43 9.96
C PHE A 432 0.84 13.17 10.76
N ARG A 433 1.63 12.27 10.16
CA ARG A 433 2.19 11.09 10.84
C ARG A 433 3.36 11.39 11.75
N GLN A 434 3.92 12.60 11.71
CA GLN A 434 5.18 12.94 12.37
C GLN A 434 4.95 13.59 13.73
N VAL A 435 6.04 13.81 14.46
CA VAL A 435 6.05 14.56 15.70
C VAL A 435 6.75 15.90 15.53
N TRP A 436 6.28 16.89 16.26
CA TRP A 436 6.68 18.28 16.10
C TRP A 436 6.76 18.95 17.46
N CYS A 437 7.60 19.97 17.59
CA CYS A 437 7.67 20.78 18.80
C CYS A 437 6.35 21.57 18.96
N PRO A 438 5.52 21.30 19.98
CA PRO A 438 4.17 21.87 20.08
C PRO A 438 4.17 23.36 20.45
N GLY A 439 5.26 23.84 21.06
CA GLY A 439 5.34 25.19 21.60
C GLY A 439 4.20 25.48 22.56
N SER A 440 3.68 26.71 22.53
CA SER A 440 2.67 27.15 23.51
C SER A 440 1.32 26.43 23.45
N THR A 441 1.05 25.61 22.43
CA THR A 441 -0.13 24.72 22.45
C THR A 441 -0.01 23.59 23.48
N PHE A 442 1.18 23.37 24.05
CA PHE A 442 1.35 22.40 25.13
C PHE A 442 0.93 22.91 26.51
N LYS A 443 0.82 24.23 26.67
CA LYS A 443 0.54 24.88 27.97
C LYS A 443 -0.75 24.40 28.66
N PRO A 444 -1.88 24.18 27.96
CA PRO A 444 -3.08 23.61 28.59
C PRO A 444 -2.83 22.23 29.21
N ILE A 445 -1.96 21.41 28.62
CA ILE A 445 -1.59 20.09 29.17
C ILE A 445 -0.78 20.27 30.45
N ILE A 446 0.20 21.19 30.46
CA ILE A 446 0.98 21.52 31.67
C ILE A 446 0.10 22.13 32.76
N ALA A 447 -0.88 22.97 32.41
CA ALA A 447 -1.87 23.49 33.34
C ALA A 447 -2.67 22.34 33.98
N ALA A 448 -3.14 21.39 33.16
CA ALA A 448 -3.89 20.23 33.63
C ALA A 448 -3.05 19.36 34.58
N ILE A 449 -1.81 19.05 34.22
CA ILE A 449 -0.87 18.28 35.05
C ILE A 449 -0.62 18.98 36.39
N GLY A 450 -0.32 20.29 36.36
CA GLY A 450 -0.04 21.06 37.55
C GLY A 450 -1.24 21.21 38.50
N LEU A 451 -2.44 21.36 37.95
CA LEU A 451 -3.69 21.35 38.74
C LEU A 451 -3.98 19.95 39.32
N GLN A 452 -3.82 18.89 38.52
CA GLN A 452 -4.10 17.52 38.91
C GLN A 452 -3.18 17.01 40.03
N SER A 453 -1.90 17.39 39.98
CA SER A 453 -0.89 17.08 41.00
C SER A 453 -1.01 17.99 42.24
N GLY A 454 -1.77 19.09 42.16
CA GLY A 454 -1.83 20.12 43.19
C GLY A 454 -0.59 21.01 43.27
N ALA A 455 0.33 20.90 42.31
CA ALA A 455 1.53 21.74 42.23
C ALA A 455 1.19 23.20 41.87
N ILE A 456 0.11 23.43 41.12
CA ILE A 456 -0.36 24.76 40.73
C ILE A 456 -1.64 25.09 41.49
N ASP A 457 -1.65 26.20 42.22
CA ASP A 457 -2.88 26.87 42.63
C ASP A 457 -3.26 27.89 41.53
N PRO A 458 -4.44 27.79 40.91
CA PRO A 458 -4.82 28.66 39.80
C PRO A 458 -4.94 30.15 40.19
N MET A 459 -5.00 30.47 41.48
CA MET A 459 -5.06 31.85 41.99
C MET A 459 -3.72 32.36 42.50
N GLU A 460 -2.68 31.53 42.53
CA GLU A 460 -1.34 31.95 42.93
C GLU A 460 -0.73 32.88 41.88
N ASP A 461 -0.35 34.08 42.33
CA ASP A 461 0.35 35.05 41.49
C ASP A 461 1.85 34.74 41.49
N TYR A 462 2.37 34.36 40.33
CA TYR A 462 3.78 34.00 40.16
C TYR A 462 4.71 35.23 40.07
N GLY A 463 4.14 36.43 40.17
CA GLY A 463 4.84 37.70 40.17
C GLY A 463 5.35 38.09 38.79
N ASN A 464 5.09 39.35 38.43
CA ASN A 464 5.59 39.95 37.20
C ASN A 464 7.11 40.16 37.29
N VAL A 465 7.84 39.53 36.37
CA VAL A 465 9.31 39.58 36.27
C VAL A 465 9.76 40.24 34.96
N GLY A 466 8.85 40.89 34.24
CA GLY A 466 9.10 41.44 32.91
C GLY A 466 9.07 40.37 31.82
N LEU A 467 9.75 40.64 30.70
CA LEU A 467 9.69 39.81 29.47
C LEU A 467 10.77 38.71 29.42
N SER A 468 11.64 38.63 30.43
CA SER A 468 12.78 37.72 30.47
C SER A 468 13.06 37.28 31.89
N TRP A 469 13.23 35.98 32.10
CA TRP A 469 13.41 35.40 33.43
C TRP A 469 14.36 34.20 33.42
N GLN A 470 15.13 34.06 34.49
CA GLN A 470 15.89 32.86 34.82
C GLN A 470 15.70 32.55 36.31
N LYS A 471 15.78 31.27 36.68
CA LYS A 471 15.61 30.85 38.08
C LYS A 471 16.67 31.46 38.99
N ASP A 472 17.94 31.30 38.62
CA ASP A 472 19.10 31.85 39.31
C ASP A 472 20.32 31.87 38.37
N ALA A 473 21.49 32.29 38.90
CA ALA A 473 22.71 32.43 38.12
C ALA A 473 23.29 31.11 37.58
N SER A 474 22.84 29.94 38.06
CA SER A 474 23.29 28.64 37.56
C SER A 474 22.90 28.40 36.10
N TRP A 475 21.87 29.09 35.59
CA TRP A 475 21.43 29.03 34.21
C TRP A 475 22.34 29.83 33.24
N GLY A 476 23.36 30.51 33.77
CA GLY A 476 24.32 31.27 32.99
C GLY A 476 23.67 32.43 32.25
N SER A 477 23.70 32.41 30.92
CA SER A 477 23.06 33.43 30.07
C SER A 477 21.67 33.02 29.57
N TYR A 478 21.18 31.84 29.93
CA TYR A 478 19.89 31.34 29.48
C TYR A 478 18.73 32.01 30.22
N HIS A 479 17.76 32.51 29.45
CA HIS A 479 16.54 33.11 29.97
C HIS A 479 15.34 32.59 29.18
N VAL A 480 14.25 32.31 29.89
CA VAL A 480 12.93 32.11 29.30
C VAL A 480 12.35 33.48 28.98
N THR A 481 11.79 33.64 27.79
CA THR A 481 11.24 34.92 27.33
C THR A 481 9.76 34.81 26.99
N THR A 482 9.03 35.91 27.15
CA THR A 482 7.59 36.01 26.89
C THR A 482 7.28 37.32 26.17
N LEU A 483 6.13 37.39 25.50
CA LEU A 483 5.79 38.54 24.64
C LEU A 483 5.08 39.68 25.40
N HIS A 484 4.38 39.34 26.47
CA HIS A 484 3.50 40.27 27.18
C HIS A 484 3.79 40.26 28.67
N ALA A 485 3.79 41.44 29.28
CA ALA A 485 3.74 41.61 30.73
C ALA A 485 2.32 42.03 31.11
N TYR A 486 1.77 41.41 32.15
CA TYR A 486 0.39 41.59 32.62
C TYR A 486 0.34 41.31 34.12
N GLU A 487 -0.71 41.78 34.79
CA GLU A 487 -0.92 41.56 36.22
C GLU A 487 -2.42 41.34 36.51
N PRO A 488 -2.78 40.41 37.41
CA PRO A 488 -1.90 39.48 38.14
C PRO A 488 -1.41 38.30 37.26
N VAL A 489 -0.28 37.70 37.62
CA VAL A 489 0.36 36.59 36.88
C VAL A 489 -0.18 35.24 37.38
N ILE A 490 -1.48 35.03 37.15
CA ILE A 490 -2.23 33.82 37.50
C ILE A 490 -2.47 32.92 36.29
N LEU A 491 -2.85 31.64 36.52
CA LEU A 491 -3.01 30.63 35.46
C LEU A 491 -3.90 31.10 34.30
N GLU A 492 -5.04 31.72 34.62
CA GLU A 492 -6.00 32.19 33.63
C GLU A 492 -5.36 33.21 32.67
N ASN A 493 -4.74 34.25 33.21
CA ASN A 493 -4.08 35.27 32.41
C ASN A 493 -2.86 34.69 31.66
N ALA A 494 -2.14 33.74 32.27
CA ALA A 494 -1.03 33.06 31.61
C ALA A 494 -1.46 32.26 30.37
N LEU A 495 -2.67 31.68 30.38
CA LEU A 495 -3.25 31.05 29.20
C LEU A 495 -3.64 32.10 28.14
N ILE A 496 -4.36 33.17 28.53
CA ILE A 496 -4.81 34.27 27.66
C ILE A 496 -3.64 34.92 26.91
N TYR A 497 -2.61 35.35 27.65
CA TYR A 497 -1.43 36.02 27.10
C TYR A 497 -0.35 35.04 26.62
N SER A 498 -0.60 33.74 26.74
CA SER A 498 0.33 32.68 26.34
C SER A 498 1.74 32.85 26.95
N ASP A 499 1.84 32.94 28.26
CA ASP A 499 3.07 33.33 28.96
C ASP A 499 4.06 32.17 29.16
N ASN A 500 5.20 32.17 28.46
CA ASN A 500 6.22 31.13 28.63
C ASN A 500 6.82 31.11 30.05
N ILE A 501 6.98 32.27 30.70
CA ILE A 501 7.65 32.37 32.00
C ILE A 501 6.80 31.73 33.09
N TYR A 502 5.47 31.97 33.08
CA TYR A 502 4.55 31.31 34.00
C TYR A 502 4.67 29.78 33.89
N PHE A 503 4.62 29.26 32.67
CA PHE A 503 4.62 27.83 32.42
C PHE A 503 5.98 27.16 32.66
N ALA A 504 7.08 27.89 32.47
CA ALA A 504 8.42 27.45 32.90
C ALA A 504 8.50 27.31 34.44
N LYS A 505 8.01 28.31 35.18
CA LYS A 505 7.92 28.25 36.65
C LYS A 505 6.99 27.12 37.10
N ALA A 506 5.89 26.90 36.40
CA ALA A 506 4.94 25.83 36.67
C ALA A 506 5.59 24.45 36.53
N ALA A 507 6.31 24.19 35.44
CA ALA A 507 7.03 22.92 35.25
C ALA A 507 8.11 22.69 36.32
N LEU A 508 8.85 23.72 36.70
CA LEU A 508 9.82 23.63 37.82
C LEU A 508 9.14 23.31 39.15
N LYS A 509 7.90 23.77 39.37
CA LYS A 509 7.12 23.49 40.58
C LYS A 509 6.50 22.09 40.56
N ILE A 510 6.10 21.59 39.39
CA ILE A 510 5.65 20.20 39.18
C ILE A 510 6.81 19.23 39.46
N GLY A 511 8.01 19.55 38.96
CA GLY A 511 9.19 18.68 39.07
C GLY A 511 9.28 17.66 37.92
N SER A 512 10.49 17.14 37.67
CA SER A 512 10.75 16.18 36.59
C SER A 512 9.93 14.90 36.74
N ASP A 513 10.00 14.27 37.91
CA ASP A 513 9.41 12.94 38.14
C ASP A 513 7.89 12.96 37.95
N GLU A 514 7.20 13.98 38.48
CA GLU A 514 5.75 14.10 38.34
C GLU A 514 5.35 14.45 36.90
N LEU A 515 6.12 15.32 36.22
CA LEU A 515 5.87 15.66 34.83
C LEU A 515 6.04 14.43 33.92
N GLU A 516 7.15 13.70 34.06
CA GLU A 516 7.43 12.49 33.29
C GLU A 516 6.35 11.43 33.50
N ASN A 517 6.02 11.11 34.76
CA ASN A 517 4.96 10.15 35.09
C ASN A 517 3.60 10.57 34.51
N SER A 518 3.29 11.87 34.54
CA SER A 518 2.05 12.39 33.97
C SER A 518 2.02 12.28 32.44
N LEU A 519 3.14 12.56 31.77
CA LEU A 519 3.24 12.44 30.31
C LEU A 519 3.17 10.98 29.85
N ILE A 520 3.83 10.05 30.56
CA ILE A 520 3.70 8.60 30.30
C ILE A 520 2.23 8.18 30.45
N ARG A 521 1.55 8.61 31.53
CA ARG A 521 0.11 8.32 31.73
C ARG A 521 -0.79 8.92 30.66
N LEU A 522 -0.32 9.92 29.93
CA LEU A 522 -1.02 10.54 28.80
C LEU A 522 -0.67 9.89 27.46
N GLY A 523 0.12 8.80 27.43
CA GLY A 523 0.44 8.06 26.20
C GLY A 523 1.71 8.53 25.49
N PHE A 524 2.58 9.31 26.13
CA PHE A 524 3.92 9.61 25.57
C PHE A 524 4.82 8.37 25.61
N ASN A 525 5.65 8.21 24.57
CA ASN A 525 6.51 7.05 24.28
C ASN A 525 5.73 5.75 24.06
N GLU A 526 4.45 5.84 23.67
CA GLU A 526 3.61 4.69 23.33
C GLU A 526 3.00 4.87 21.93
N GLU A 527 2.74 3.76 21.25
CA GLU A 527 2.04 3.75 19.97
C GLU A 527 0.57 4.16 20.18
N LEU A 528 0.14 5.16 19.41
CA LEU A 528 -1.23 5.67 19.46
C LEU A 528 -2.20 4.58 18.93
N PRO A 529 -3.31 4.28 19.63
CA PRO A 529 -4.23 3.19 19.28
C PRO A 529 -5.14 3.57 18.09
N PHE A 530 -4.56 3.62 16.89
CA PHE A 530 -5.20 4.05 15.64
C PHE A 530 -4.74 3.20 14.46
N GLU A 531 -5.55 3.15 13.40
CA GLU A 531 -5.33 2.27 12.26
C GLU A 531 -4.06 2.66 11.46
N ILE A 532 -3.73 3.94 11.42
CA ILE A 532 -2.48 4.44 10.82
C ILE A 532 -1.39 4.49 11.88
N LYS A 533 -0.28 3.82 11.62
CA LYS A 533 0.92 3.96 12.46
C LYS A 533 1.47 5.39 12.43
N MET A 534 1.36 6.07 13.56
CA MET A 534 1.87 7.42 13.82
C MET A 534 3.23 7.36 14.53
N ALA A 535 4.03 8.42 14.38
CA ALA A 535 5.22 8.61 15.19
C ALA A 535 4.84 8.85 16.66
N GLU A 536 5.54 8.15 17.56
CA GLU A 536 5.31 8.22 19.01
C GLU A 536 5.71 9.60 19.54
N SER A 537 4.83 10.24 20.31
CA SER A 537 5.15 11.50 20.97
C SER A 537 6.14 11.28 22.09
N GLN A 538 7.11 12.19 22.25
CA GLN A 538 8.19 12.07 23.22
C GLN A 538 8.34 13.34 24.04
N TYR A 539 8.88 13.19 25.25
CA TYR A 539 9.18 14.31 26.14
C TYR A 539 10.68 14.52 26.41
N SER A 540 11.51 13.56 26.02
CA SER A 540 12.97 13.62 26.13
C SER A 540 13.62 12.83 24.99
N ASN A 541 14.85 13.20 24.63
CA ASN A 541 15.71 12.43 23.73
C ASN A 541 16.48 11.31 24.46
N THR A 542 16.42 11.28 25.79
CA THR A 542 17.04 10.27 26.65
C THR A 542 15.97 9.60 27.52
N GLU A 543 16.36 8.84 28.55
CA GLU A 543 15.42 8.12 29.43
C GLU A 543 14.47 9.06 30.22
N GLY A 544 14.85 10.32 30.44
CA GLY A 544 14.10 11.26 31.26
C GLY A 544 14.53 12.72 31.07
N ILE A 545 13.98 13.63 31.86
CA ILE A 545 14.34 15.05 31.89
C ILE A 545 15.56 15.23 32.80
N GLU A 546 16.70 15.61 32.23
CA GLU A 546 17.99 15.59 32.93
C GLU A 546 18.37 16.91 33.60
N THR A 547 17.82 18.03 33.13
CA THR A 547 18.22 19.37 33.58
C THR A 547 17.04 20.27 33.92
N GLU A 548 17.24 21.21 34.85
CA GLU A 548 16.20 22.18 35.21
C GLU A 548 15.80 23.08 34.03
N ILE A 549 16.73 23.38 33.13
CA ILE A 549 16.44 24.15 31.90
C ILE A 549 15.53 23.33 30.99
N GLN A 550 15.85 22.05 30.75
CA GLN A 550 14.98 21.16 29.97
C GLN A 550 13.59 21.04 30.60
N LEU A 551 13.49 20.92 31.92
CA LEU A 551 12.22 20.89 32.64
C LEU A 551 11.42 22.19 32.43
N ALA A 552 12.06 23.34 32.57
CA ALA A 552 11.43 24.65 32.34
C ALA A 552 10.95 24.81 30.89
N ASP A 553 11.76 24.40 29.91
CA ASP A 553 11.45 24.49 28.48
C ASP A 553 10.27 23.59 28.10
N SER A 554 10.21 22.41 28.71
CA SER A 554 9.11 21.46 28.56
C SER A 554 7.78 22.06 29.02
N GLY A 555 7.80 22.92 30.03
CA GLY A 555 6.62 23.59 30.58
C GLY A 555 5.85 24.44 29.57
N TYR A 556 6.52 25.00 28.56
CA TYR A 556 5.88 25.76 27.49
C TYR A 556 6.00 25.07 26.12
N GLY A 557 6.23 23.75 26.14
CA GLY A 557 6.22 22.91 24.95
C GLY A 557 7.43 23.06 24.04
N GLN A 558 8.57 23.50 24.57
CA GLN A 558 9.86 23.50 23.87
C GLN A 558 10.84 22.52 24.55
N GLY A 559 12.13 22.65 24.24
CA GLY A 559 13.16 21.72 24.69
C GLY A 559 13.17 20.47 23.82
N GLN A 560 12.74 19.34 24.39
CA GLN A 560 12.76 18.04 23.71
C GLN A 560 11.37 17.40 23.58
N ILE A 561 10.31 18.15 23.91
CA ILE A 561 8.93 17.74 23.68
C ILE A 561 8.67 17.70 22.17
N LEU A 562 8.27 16.55 21.66
CA LEU A 562 7.73 16.39 20.31
C LEU A 562 6.39 15.67 20.41
N VAL A 563 5.35 16.22 19.78
CA VAL A 563 4.00 15.64 19.83
C VAL A 563 3.48 15.38 18.42
N ASN A 564 2.77 14.27 18.26
CA ASN A 564 1.98 14.02 17.06
C ASN A 564 0.68 14.85 17.13
N PRO A 565 0.25 15.53 16.05
CA PRO A 565 -0.95 16.37 16.08
C PRO A 565 -2.23 15.61 16.47
N LEU A 566 -2.41 14.37 16.03
CA LEU A 566 -3.56 13.54 16.41
C LEU A 566 -3.50 13.16 17.89
N HIS A 567 -2.31 12.83 18.41
CA HIS A 567 -2.13 12.60 19.84
C HIS A 567 -2.51 13.83 20.66
N MET A 568 -2.06 15.03 20.24
CA MET A 568 -2.40 16.28 20.91
C MET A 568 -3.91 16.56 20.86
N ALA A 569 -4.57 16.30 19.72
CA ALA A 569 -6.02 16.39 19.57
C ALA A 569 -6.76 15.48 20.56
N CYS A 570 -6.29 14.24 20.73
CA CYS A 570 -6.86 13.30 21.69
C CYS A 570 -6.71 13.81 23.12
N ILE A 571 -5.54 14.31 23.54
CA ILE A 571 -5.35 14.86 24.89
C ILE A 571 -6.29 16.06 25.13
N TYR A 572 -6.44 16.94 24.14
CA TYR A 572 -7.35 18.09 24.23
C TYR A 572 -8.82 17.69 24.40
N SER A 573 -9.23 16.55 23.83
CA SER A 573 -10.60 16.03 24.01
C SER A 573 -10.97 15.87 25.48
N ALA A 574 -10.00 15.58 26.37
CA ALA A 574 -10.25 15.41 27.80
C ALA A 574 -10.85 16.65 28.45
N PHE A 575 -10.61 17.85 27.92
CA PHE A 575 -11.15 19.09 28.48
C PHE A 575 -12.67 19.22 28.31
N CYS A 576 -13.25 18.58 27.31
CA CYS A 576 -14.69 18.53 27.06
C CYS A 576 -15.37 17.25 27.55
N ASN A 577 -14.60 16.22 27.94
CA ASN A 577 -15.09 14.88 28.24
C ASN A 577 -14.83 14.46 29.70
N GLU A 578 -15.06 15.38 30.64
CA GLU A 578 -14.89 15.15 32.10
C GLU A 578 -13.50 14.62 32.50
N GLY A 579 -12.47 14.93 31.70
CA GLY A 579 -11.10 14.47 31.91
C GLY A 579 -10.75 13.13 31.27
N ASN A 580 -11.63 12.54 30.45
CA ASN A 580 -11.35 11.32 29.70
C ASN A 580 -10.79 11.62 28.30
N VAL A 581 -9.67 11.00 27.93
CA VAL A 581 -9.11 11.10 26.57
C VAL A 581 -9.86 10.15 25.66
N ILE A 582 -10.47 10.68 24.61
CA ILE A 582 -11.19 9.92 23.58
C ILE A 582 -10.20 9.15 22.70
N LYS A 583 -10.56 7.91 22.34
CA LYS A 583 -9.80 7.09 21.39
C LYS A 583 -10.16 7.47 19.95
N PRO A 584 -9.19 7.82 19.09
CA PRO A 584 -9.48 8.15 17.71
C PRO A 584 -9.70 6.88 16.87
N TYR A 585 -10.53 6.98 15.82
CA TYR A 585 -10.69 5.90 14.84
C TYR A 585 -11.00 6.45 13.44
N LEU A 586 -10.55 5.71 12.42
CA LEU A 586 -10.66 6.11 11.02
C LEU A 586 -11.71 5.30 10.26
N VAL A 587 -11.87 4.01 10.56
CA VAL A 587 -12.86 3.17 9.87
C VAL A 587 -14.25 3.48 10.41
N TYR A 588 -15.16 3.88 9.54
CA TYR A 588 -16.52 4.26 9.92
C TYR A 588 -17.26 3.08 10.56
N GLN A 589 -17.91 3.34 11.70
CA GLN A 589 -18.68 2.35 12.45
C GLN A 589 -20.12 2.86 12.59
N ASN A 590 -21.08 2.02 12.22
CA ASN A 590 -22.49 2.35 12.41
C ASN A 590 -22.83 2.23 13.90
N GLU A 591 -23.36 3.30 14.51
CA GLU A 591 -23.68 3.36 15.95
C GLU A 591 -22.47 3.08 16.86
N ALA A 592 -21.33 3.73 16.58
CA ALA A 592 -20.13 3.59 17.39
C ALA A 592 -20.37 3.96 18.87
N GLU A 593 -19.94 3.10 19.79
CA GLU A 593 -19.86 3.45 21.20
C GLU A 593 -18.63 4.31 21.45
N VAL A 594 -18.75 5.35 22.28
CA VAL A 594 -17.62 6.21 22.65
C VAL A 594 -16.61 5.39 23.45
N GLU A 595 -15.41 5.23 22.92
CA GLU A 595 -14.30 4.55 23.59
C GLU A 595 -13.31 5.57 24.14
N TYR A 596 -12.97 5.45 25.42
CA TYR A 596 -11.92 6.24 26.04
C TYR A 596 -10.59 5.51 25.95
N TRP A 597 -9.59 6.14 25.34
CA TRP A 597 -8.22 5.62 25.35
C TRP A 597 -7.62 5.72 26.76
N ILE A 598 -7.78 6.89 27.41
CA ILE A 598 -7.24 7.13 28.76
C ILE A 598 -8.39 7.65 29.65
N PRO A 599 -9.14 6.76 30.31
CA PRO A 599 -10.21 7.16 31.20
C PRO A 599 -9.65 7.83 32.46
N GLY A 600 -10.28 8.93 32.89
CA GLY A 600 -9.88 9.69 34.08
C GLY A 600 -8.45 10.22 34.02
N ALA A 601 -7.97 10.61 32.84
CA ALA A 601 -6.66 11.22 32.66
C ALA A 601 -6.52 12.48 33.55
N PHE A 602 -7.58 13.27 33.63
CA PHE A 602 -7.73 14.38 34.56
C PHE A 602 -9.02 14.24 35.37
N SER A 603 -9.09 14.90 36.53
CA SER A 603 -10.38 15.09 37.21
C SER A 603 -11.28 16.03 36.40
N ASN A 604 -12.61 15.88 36.53
CA ASN A 604 -13.56 16.78 35.88
C ASN A 604 -13.34 18.26 36.30
N GLU A 605 -12.96 18.51 37.56
CA GLU A 605 -12.63 19.86 38.04
C GLU A 605 -11.41 20.44 37.31
N THR A 606 -10.33 19.65 37.19
CA THR A 606 -9.12 20.02 36.45
C THR A 606 -9.45 20.31 34.98
N ALA A 607 -10.15 19.40 34.31
CA ALA A 607 -10.53 19.51 32.92
C ALA A 607 -11.38 20.77 32.66
N SER A 608 -12.42 20.97 33.48
CA SER A 608 -13.29 22.15 33.41
C SER A 608 -12.51 23.45 33.61
N ARG A 609 -11.55 23.48 34.55
CA ARG A 609 -10.75 24.68 34.83
C ARG A 609 -9.86 25.05 33.65
N VAL A 610 -9.27 24.07 32.99
CA VAL A 610 -8.44 24.28 31.79
C VAL A 610 -9.31 24.71 30.62
N LEU A 611 -10.49 24.09 30.44
CA LEU A 611 -11.47 24.47 29.42
C LEU A 611 -11.89 25.95 29.54
N GLU A 612 -12.17 26.44 30.74
CA GLU A 612 -12.51 27.86 30.95
C GLU A 612 -11.34 28.79 30.59
N GLY A 613 -10.10 28.35 30.84
CA GLY A 613 -8.92 29.08 30.42
C GLY A 613 -8.77 29.14 28.89
N THR A 614 -8.95 28.02 28.19
CA THR A 614 -8.84 27.95 26.72
C THR A 614 -10.01 28.63 26.01
N LYS A 615 -11.21 28.69 26.61
CA LYS A 615 -12.31 29.55 26.14
C LYS A 615 -11.88 31.02 26.12
N LYS A 616 -11.24 31.51 27.18
CA LYS A 616 -10.79 32.92 27.25
C LYS A 616 -9.71 33.27 26.23
N VAL A 617 -8.88 32.31 25.81
CA VAL A 617 -7.88 32.53 24.75
C VAL A 617 -8.52 32.96 23.42
N VAL A 618 -9.72 32.45 23.13
CA VAL A 618 -10.44 32.72 21.88
C VAL A 618 -11.47 33.83 22.06
N ASN A 619 -12.07 33.99 23.24
CA ASN A 619 -13.20 34.90 23.43
C ASN A 619 -12.86 36.20 24.20
N ASP A 620 -11.67 36.32 24.80
CA ASP A 620 -11.21 37.60 25.35
C ASP A 620 -10.54 38.43 24.24
N SER A 621 -10.86 39.72 24.15
CA SER A 621 -10.24 40.66 23.19
C SER A 621 -8.70 40.74 23.26
N ASN A 622 -8.10 40.34 24.37
CA ASN A 622 -6.65 40.26 24.55
C ASN A 622 -6.08 38.85 24.33
N GLY A 623 -6.94 37.86 24.11
CA GLY A 623 -6.57 36.47 23.89
C GLY A 623 -5.82 36.30 22.57
N THR A 624 -4.78 35.47 22.58
CA THR A 624 -3.96 35.26 21.37
C THR A 624 -4.72 34.59 20.23
N GLY A 625 -5.84 33.91 20.52
CA GLY A 625 -6.72 33.25 19.53
C GLY A 625 -7.94 34.09 19.13
N TYR A 626 -8.08 35.34 19.59
CA TYR A 626 -9.28 36.15 19.40
C TYR A 626 -9.71 36.35 17.94
N ALA A 627 -8.78 36.26 16.99
CA ALA A 627 -9.11 36.38 15.57
C ALA A 627 -10.01 35.23 15.04
N ALA A 628 -10.07 34.10 15.74
CA ALA A 628 -11.00 32.99 15.45
C ALA A 628 -12.31 33.07 16.25
N HIS A 629 -12.53 34.14 17.01
CA HIS A 629 -13.77 34.32 17.77
C HIS A 629 -14.99 34.33 16.86
N ARG A 630 -16.08 33.75 17.38
CA ARG A 630 -17.38 33.68 16.72
C ARG A 630 -18.49 34.02 17.73
N ASP A 631 -19.51 34.72 17.26
CA ASP A 631 -20.68 35.11 18.07
C ASP A 631 -21.75 34.00 18.12
N ASP A 632 -21.75 33.10 17.14
CA ASP A 632 -22.77 32.05 16.94
C ASP A 632 -22.43 30.71 17.62
N ILE A 633 -21.16 30.48 17.96
CA ILE A 633 -20.71 29.26 18.63
C ILE A 633 -19.56 29.53 19.60
N LEU A 634 -19.61 28.89 20.77
CA LEU A 634 -18.56 29.02 21.77
C LEU A 634 -17.37 28.12 21.44
N LEU A 635 -16.25 28.74 21.09
CA LEU A 635 -14.99 28.06 20.81
C LEU A 635 -14.01 28.16 21.97
N ALA A 636 -13.14 27.17 22.09
CA ALA A 636 -11.99 27.15 22.99
C ALA A 636 -10.74 26.74 22.22
N GLY A 637 -9.58 27.25 22.62
CA GLY A 637 -8.37 26.94 21.87
C GLY A 637 -7.09 27.46 22.49
N LYS A 638 -6.00 27.22 21.77
CA LYS A 638 -4.68 27.70 22.14
C LYS A 638 -3.83 27.92 20.89
N THR A 639 -3.22 29.10 20.80
CA THR A 639 -2.18 29.36 19.80
C THR A 639 -0.81 28.92 20.32
N GLY A 640 0.11 28.63 19.41
CA GLY A 640 1.50 28.45 19.81
C GLY A 640 2.53 28.73 18.75
N THR A 641 3.70 29.12 19.21
CA THR A 641 4.90 29.22 18.39
C THR A 641 6.05 28.47 19.04
N ALA A 642 6.89 27.87 18.19
CA ALA A 642 8.11 27.20 18.61
C ALA A 642 9.26 27.64 17.69
N GLU A 643 10.32 28.19 18.28
CA GLU A 643 11.51 28.55 17.51
C GLU A 643 12.32 27.28 17.21
N ILE A 644 12.63 27.05 15.93
CA ILE A 644 13.50 25.96 15.48
C ILE A 644 14.83 26.58 15.08
N LYS A 645 15.84 26.43 15.95
CA LYS A 645 17.19 26.97 15.74
C LYS A 645 18.21 25.87 15.93
N ALA A 646 19.24 25.83 15.08
CA ALA A 646 20.36 24.90 15.26
C ALA A 646 21.26 25.29 16.44
N SER A 647 21.29 26.58 16.80
CA SER A 647 22.00 27.12 17.96
C SER A 647 21.49 28.51 18.35
N LYS A 648 21.91 29.07 19.49
CA LYS A 648 21.48 30.42 19.93
C LYS A 648 21.92 31.56 19.01
N ASP A 649 23.01 31.38 18.26
CA ASP A 649 23.54 32.37 17.31
C ASP A 649 22.93 32.21 15.90
N ASP A 650 22.07 31.21 15.72
CA ASP A 650 21.40 30.93 14.46
C ASP A 650 20.29 31.97 14.18
N THR A 651 20.59 32.90 13.29
CA THR A 651 19.65 33.91 12.82
C THR A 651 18.74 33.39 11.70
N SER A 652 19.06 32.23 11.12
CA SER A 652 18.32 31.58 10.02
C SER A 652 17.23 30.61 10.49
N GLY A 653 17.16 30.31 11.79
CA GLY A 653 16.13 29.41 12.34
C GLY A 653 14.70 29.85 12.01
N THR A 654 13.81 28.87 11.82
CA THR A 654 12.40 29.06 11.48
C THR A 654 11.53 29.13 12.73
N GLU A 655 10.24 29.42 12.55
CA GLU A 655 9.26 29.42 13.64
C GLU A 655 8.08 28.53 13.23
N LEU A 656 7.81 27.47 14.00
CA LEU A 656 6.57 26.70 13.84
C LEU A 656 5.40 27.55 14.33
N GLY A 657 4.32 27.61 13.55
CA GLY A 657 3.05 28.19 13.96
C GLY A 657 2.04 27.09 14.22
N TRP A 658 1.34 27.18 15.34
CA TRP A 658 0.31 26.23 15.74
C TRP A 658 -0.98 26.93 16.12
N PHE A 659 -2.09 26.25 15.84
CA PHE A 659 -3.37 26.56 16.44
C PHE A 659 -4.14 25.28 16.77
N ALA A 660 -4.65 25.22 17.99
CA ALA A 660 -5.60 24.24 18.46
C ALA A 660 -6.92 24.95 18.71
N ILE A 661 -8.00 24.51 18.09
CA ILE A 661 -9.31 25.15 18.21
C ILE A 661 -10.41 24.08 18.23
N PHE A 662 -11.39 24.23 19.11
CA PHE A 662 -12.46 23.27 19.26
C PHE A 662 -13.76 23.89 19.77
N THR A 663 -14.88 23.24 19.45
CA THR A 663 -16.18 23.59 20.03
C THR A 663 -16.18 23.28 21.51
N ALA A 664 -16.54 24.26 22.34
CA ALA A 664 -16.47 24.15 23.80
C ALA A 664 -17.83 23.79 24.43
N GLU A 665 -18.84 23.58 23.60
CA GLU A 665 -20.20 23.21 23.95
C GLU A 665 -20.69 22.07 23.05
N ASP A 666 -21.70 21.35 23.53
CA ASP A 666 -22.35 20.29 22.77
C ASP A 666 -23.15 20.92 21.62
N THR A 667 -22.78 20.57 20.39
CA THR A 667 -23.31 21.12 19.14
C THR A 667 -23.55 19.99 18.14
N GLU A 668 -24.35 20.23 17.10
CA GLU A 668 -24.66 19.23 16.08
C GLU A 668 -23.45 18.86 15.21
N CYS A 669 -22.47 19.75 15.08
CA CYS A 669 -21.26 19.59 14.25
C CYS A 669 -19.97 19.86 15.06
N PRO A 670 -19.69 19.05 16.10
CA PRO A 670 -18.54 19.30 16.97
C PRO A 670 -17.24 19.04 16.22
N ILE A 671 -16.27 19.91 16.43
CA ILE A 671 -14.99 19.86 15.73
C ILE A 671 -13.86 20.27 16.67
N LEU A 672 -12.73 19.57 16.57
CA LEU A 672 -11.43 19.99 17.11
C LEU A 672 -10.42 19.92 15.97
N ILE A 673 -9.76 21.04 15.67
CA ILE A 673 -8.71 21.16 14.66
C ILE A 673 -7.38 21.46 15.35
N ILE A 674 -6.35 20.71 14.97
CA ILE A 674 -4.94 21.01 15.26
C ILE A 674 -4.24 21.28 13.93
N SER A 675 -3.81 22.51 13.67
CA SER A 675 -3.06 22.90 12.48
C SER A 675 -1.65 23.38 12.85
N MET A 676 -0.67 23.01 12.03
CA MET A 676 0.75 23.39 12.19
C MET A 676 1.34 23.85 10.86
N VAL A 677 2.09 24.94 10.87
CA VAL A 677 2.88 25.43 9.72
C VAL A 677 4.34 25.52 10.11
N GLU A 678 5.24 24.95 9.31
CA GLU A 678 6.67 24.84 9.64
C GLU A 678 7.42 26.18 9.70
N ASP A 679 6.95 27.20 8.98
CA ASP A 679 7.59 28.52 8.99
C ASP A 679 6.58 29.67 8.90
N VAL A 680 6.34 30.28 10.06
CA VAL A 680 5.53 31.49 10.23
C VAL A 680 6.37 32.70 10.62
N LYS A 681 7.71 32.58 10.61
CA LYS A 681 8.62 33.65 11.02
C LYS A 681 8.43 34.86 10.10
N GLY A 682 8.14 36.03 10.70
CA GLY A 682 7.86 37.25 9.95
C GLY A 682 6.52 37.27 9.21
N ARG A 683 5.68 36.24 9.37
CA ARG A 683 4.35 36.10 8.71
C ARG A 683 3.18 36.32 9.69
N GLY A 684 3.48 36.79 10.90
CA GLY A 684 2.49 37.01 11.96
C GLY A 684 2.43 35.89 13.01
N GLY A 685 3.41 34.98 13.03
CA GLY A 685 3.49 33.90 14.01
C GLY A 685 2.27 32.98 13.94
N SER A 686 1.82 32.49 15.10
CA SER A 686 0.60 31.67 15.20
C SER A 686 -0.66 32.35 14.66
N GLY A 687 -0.71 33.69 14.62
CA GLY A 687 -1.84 34.43 14.04
C GLY A 687 -2.04 34.18 12.54
N TYR A 688 -1.01 33.70 11.83
CA TYR A 688 -1.13 33.23 10.45
C TYR A 688 -2.01 31.97 10.35
N VAL A 689 -1.75 31.00 11.22
CA VAL A 689 -2.50 29.72 11.29
C VAL A 689 -3.93 29.97 11.77
N VAL A 690 -4.12 30.82 12.79
CA VAL A 690 -5.44 31.23 13.29
C VAL A 690 -6.33 31.75 12.16
N LYS A 691 -5.82 32.62 11.29
CA LYS A 691 -6.60 33.19 10.18
C LYS A 691 -7.05 32.13 9.17
N LYS A 692 -6.20 31.14 8.88
CA LYS A 692 -6.52 30.05 7.95
C LYS A 692 -7.57 29.13 8.54
N ASP A 693 -7.38 28.67 9.77
CA ASP A 693 -8.38 27.82 10.45
C ASP A 693 -9.71 28.56 10.66
N SER A 694 -9.70 29.88 10.83
CA SER A 694 -10.94 30.67 10.92
C SER A 694 -11.79 30.58 9.66
N LEU A 695 -11.17 30.51 8.48
CA LEU A 695 -11.88 30.33 7.20
C LEU A 695 -12.46 28.92 7.09
N VAL A 696 -11.70 27.90 7.53
CA VAL A 696 -12.20 26.51 7.60
C VAL A 696 -13.41 26.41 8.53
N LEU A 697 -13.37 27.05 9.69
CA LEU A 697 -14.50 27.06 10.63
C LEU A 697 -15.72 27.79 10.05
N GLU A 698 -15.50 28.86 9.28
CA GLU A 698 -16.59 29.55 8.56
C GLU A 698 -17.28 28.62 7.56
N GLU A 699 -16.52 27.85 6.79
CA GLU A 699 -17.06 26.86 5.85
C GLU A 699 -17.76 25.70 6.59
N TRP A 700 -17.15 25.17 7.66
CA TRP A 700 -17.68 24.06 8.46
C TRP A 700 -19.05 24.37 9.07
N PHE A 701 -19.18 25.52 9.74
CA PHE A 701 -20.43 25.93 10.40
C PHE A 701 -21.46 26.56 9.45
N SER A 702 -21.08 26.91 8.22
CA SER A 702 -22.05 27.36 7.21
C SER A 702 -22.69 26.20 6.44
N SER A 703 -22.04 25.02 6.46
CA SER A 703 -22.45 23.84 5.71
C SER A 703 -23.35 22.88 6.52
N HIS A 704 -23.49 23.14 7.82
CA HIS A 704 -24.34 22.44 8.79
C HIS A 704 -25.34 23.43 9.37
#